data_AF-A0A1G9BUM3-F1
#
_entry.id   AF-A0A1G9BUM3-F1
#
_cell.length_a   1.000
_cell.length_b   1.000
_cell.length_c   1.000
_cell.angle_alpha   90.00
_cell.angle_beta   90.00
_cell.angle_gamma   90.00
#
_symmetry.space_group_name_H-M   'P 1'
#
loop_
_entity.id
_entity.type
_entity.pdbx_description
1 polymer ?
#
loop_
_entity_poly.entity_id
_entity_poly.type
_entity_poly.pdbx_seq_one_letter_code
_entity_poly.pdbx_strand_id
1 'polypeptide(L)'
;MPDNVPEDAPGRDPFDFPRSWEADVVLSDGGTVHLRPITPDDGEKLREFHGRLSERTRYFRYFGPYPRIPQRDLERFSTVDHHDRVALIALLGDDIVAVGRFDRLHRDNHGDNHGDDQRGDSAEVAFVVEDGHQGRGVGSILLEHLAAAAKEVGLARFEAEVLAENGQMVRVFRDAGYQVSRAFEEGVLHLEFAIDPTDESVAVARAREQAAEARSVHNLLHPRSIAVIGASTDPTKIGHAVLKNLLEADFNGPVYPVNAEHRAVRGVRAYPTVLDIPDDVDLAVVAVPAASVDEVMDGCLAKGVKALVVVSSGYGETGPDGLSAERRLAAEARAHGMRVVGPNALGVINLDPKVRLNASLAPKLPARGRAGFFCQSGALGTAILANAAGWGLGLSTFVSAGNRADVSGNDLLQYWETDPTTDVVLLYLESFGNPRKFARLARRLGRTKPIVAVKSGRHAVVPGLAATGAKVDEASVQALFEQAGVIRVDSLAQLFDTALLLAHQPLPKGKRVAVVGNSTAIGLLAADTLLAQGLDLAGYPVDVGAQATPEEFAKAVQEALDRSDTDALVVVFVPPIAVPGAAYARALKEAAHRTKPIVSTFLAVEGIPDELKMPGKGSIPSYASPERAVLALARTVRYARWRAAPQGNFTRPGGIDVDRARSIVDNPGSELRLDDRKAVDLLECYGIDVVPFRIAHSEDEAVEAADELGYPVAMKATSERLRHRTDLVGVRLDIAQRESVKAAYHDLAALSGKPDVYVQRMAPKGVSCVLGLQDDPSFGTLVWFGLSGLVSDLLGDRAYRAVPLTDTDAAELVAAPKAAPLLTGYRGDEPADLKALQDLVLRLAALAEDLPEVRSLKLEPVLASAAGAFVSSARIVIGPPPSLHDAGPRRLR
;
A
#
# COMPACT_ATOMS: atom_id res chain seq x y z
N MET A 1 -60.35 -19.79 -5.11
CA MET A 1 -59.86 -18.55 -5.74
C MET A 1 -60.55 -17.41 -5.02
N PRO A 2 -59.83 -16.71 -4.15
CA PRO A 2 -59.02 -15.57 -4.60
C PRO A 2 -57.54 -15.69 -4.21
N ASP A 3 -56.78 -14.77 -4.81
CA ASP A 3 -55.35 -14.76 -5.04
C ASP A 3 -54.47 -14.43 -3.83
N ASN A 4 -53.29 -15.06 -3.83
CA ASN A 4 -52.21 -14.93 -2.88
C ASN A 4 -51.32 -13.74 -3.27
N VAL A 5 -51.23 -12.72 -2.41
CA VAL A 5 -50.17 -11.71 -2.43
C VAL A 5 -48.94 -12.32 -1.75
N PRO A 6 -47.70 -12.19 -2.29
CA PRO A 6 -46.53 -12.75 -1.64
C PRO A 6 -46.16 -11.96 -0.38
N GLU A 7 -45.82 -12.67 0.69
CA GLU A 7 -45.34 -12.13 1.96
C GLU A 7 -44.02 -11.36 1.79
N ASP A 8 -44.01 -10.13 2.31
CA ASP A 8 -42.85 -9.23 2.41
C ASP A 8 -41.68 -9.87 3.18
N ALA A 9 -40.47 -9.62 2.67
CA ALA A 9 -39.22 -9.83 3.38
C ALA A 9 -39.20 -9.02 4.69
N PRO A 10 -38.48 -9.47 5.76
CA PRO A 10 -38.49 -8.80 7.05
C PRO A 10 -38.05 -7.33 6.92
N GLY A 11 -38.94 -6.41 7.34
CA GLY A 11 -38.76 -4.97 7.20
C GLY A 11 -37.46 -4.48 7.84
N ARG A 12 -36.58 -3.93 7.00
CA ARG A 12 -35.38 -3.20 7.41
C ARG A 12 -35.82 -1.96 8.18
N ASP A 13 -35.23 -1.69 9.34
CA ASP A 13 -35.44 -0.42 10.04
C ASP A 13 -35.03 0.71 9.07
N PRO A 14 -35.94 1.64 8.70
CA PRO A 14 -35.64 2.70 7.74
C PRO A 14 -34.56 3.68 8.24
N PHE A 15 -34.18 3.60 9.52
CA PHE A 15 -33.10 4.39 10.12
C PHE A 15 -31.82 3.59 10.35
N ASP A 16 -31.78 2.31 9.95
CA ASP A 16 -30.55 1.52 9.95
C ASP A 16 -29.71 1.88 8.72
N PHE A 17 -28.46 2.27 8.95
CA PHE A 17 -27.56 2.74 7.90
C PHE A 17 -26.41 1.76 7.63
N PRO A 18 -25.83 1.76 6.42
CA PRO A 18 -24.65 0.95 6.14
C PRO A 18 -23.46 1.39 7.00
N ARG A 19 -23.05 0.55 7.96
CA ARG A 19 -21.86 0.83 8.80
C ARG A 19 -20.56 1.01 8.00
N SER A 20 -20.51 0.52 6.76
CA SER A 20 -19.41 0.74 5.82
C SER A 20 -19.19 2.21 5.45
N TRP A 21 -20.19 3.07 5.65
CA TRP A 21 -20.12 4.51 5.42
C TRP A 21 -19.41 5.27 6.55
N GLU A 22 -19.19 4.62 7.70
CA GLU A 22 -18.36 5.19 8.76
C GLU A 22 -16.88 5.21 8.37
N ALA A 23 -16.19 6.29 8.72
CA ALA A 23 -14.78 6.45 8.42
C ALA A 23 -14.10 7.49 9.31
N ASP A 24 -12.93 7.15 9.85
CA ASP A 24 -12.01 8.15 10.40
C ASP A 24 -11.17 8.72 9.25
N VAL A 25 -10.95 10.04 9.23
CA VAL A 25 -10.26 10.71 8.11
C VAL A 25 -9.24 11.71 8.61
N VAL A 26 -8.12 11.82 7.89
CA VAL A 26 -7.10 12.85 8.18
C VAL A 26 -7.43 14.13 7.42
N LEU A 27 -7.46 15.23 8.15
CA LEU A 27 -7.68 16.58 7.65
C LEU A 27 -6.40 17.21 7.12
N SER A 28 -6.51 18.29 6.35
CA SER A 28 -5.33 18.95 5.75
C SER A 28 -4.36 19.55 6.78
N ASP A 29 -4.80 19.75 8.02
CA ASP A 29 -3.96 20.18 9.13
C ASP A 29 -3.33 19.03 9.92
N GLY A 30 -3.58 17.78 9.49
CA GLY A 30 -3.02 16.55 10.07
C GLY A 30 -3.77 16.01 11.29
N GLY A 31 -4.81 16.70 11.77
CA GLY A 31 -5.75 16.15 12.75
C GLY A 31 -6.76 15.22 12.09
N THR A 32 -7.62 14.59 12.88
CA THR A 32 -8.65 13.67 12.39
C THR A 32 -10.07 14.13 12.70
N VAL A 33 -11.04 13.54 12.02
CA VAL A 33 -12.47 13.57 12.40
C VAL A 33 -13.08 12.21 12.12
N HIS A 34 -14.15 11.90 12.84
CA HIS A 34 -14.95 10.71 12.61
C HIS A 34 -16.16 11.06 11.73
N LEU A 35 -16.35 10.34 10.63
CA LEU A 35 -17.51 10.46 9.75
C LEU A 35 -18.47 9.32 10.00
N ARG A 36 -19.76 9.64 10.07
CA ARG A 36 -20.84 8.65 10.05
C ARG A 36 -22.13 9.24 9.48
N PRO A 37 -23.08 8.40 9.06
CA PRO A 37 -24.44 8.85 8.77
C PRO A 37 -25.09 9.53 9.98
N ILE A 38 -25.91 10.54 9.72
CA ILE A 38 -26.71 11.20 10.77
C ILE A 38 -27.81 10.25 11.26
N THR A 39 -28.17 10.33 12.54
CA THR A 39 -29.31 9.61 13.11
C THR A 39 -30.34 10.59 13.69
N PRO A 40 -31.59 10.15 13.93
CA PRO A 40 -32.59 10.99 14.58
C PRO A 40 -32.16 11.54 15.96
N ASP A 41 -31.30 10.83 16.69
CA ASP A 41 -30.79 11.24 18.00
C ASP A 41 -29.81 12.43 17.92
N ASP A 42 -29.28 12.74 16.74
CA ASP A 42 -28.36 13.87 16.53
C ASP A 42 -29.06 15.23 16.48
N GLY A 43 -30.40 15.28 16.57
CA GLY A 43 -31.17 16.52 16.45
C GLY A 43 -30.69 17.64 17.38
N GLU A 44 -30.40 17.35 18.65
CA GLU A 44 -29.88 18.37 19.57
C GLU A 44 -28.46 18.81 19.21
N LYS A 45 -27.56 17.87 18.86
CA LYS A 45 -26.20 18.17 18.41
C LYS A 45 -26.19 19.03 17.14
N LEU A 46 -27.13 18.79 16.22
CA LEU A 46 -27.30 19.56 14.99
C LEU A 46 -27.78 20.99 15.28
N ARG A 47 -28.65 21.16 16.28
CA ARG A 47 -29.10 22.48 16.74
C ARG A 47 -27.95 23.29 17.35
N GLU A 48 -27.12 22.65 18.17
CA GLU A 48 -25.92 23.25 18.76
C GLU A 48 -24.92 23.67 17.69
N PHE A 49 -24.61 22.77 16.75
CA PHE A 49 -23.77 23.05 15.59
C PHE A 49 -24.29 24.27 14.80
N HIS A 50 -25.59 24.30 14.48
CA HIS A 50 -26.18 25.45 13.78
C HIS A 50 -26.03 26.77 14.57
N GLY A 51 -26.11 26.70 15.90
CA GLY A 51 -25.90 27.85 16.78
C GLY A 51 -24.47 28.39 16.77
N ARG A 52 -23.47 27.55 16.47
CA ARG A 52 -22.05 27.94 16.35
C ARG A 52 -21.71 28.57 14.99
N LEU A 53 -22.55 28.42 13.97
CA LEU A 53 -22.30 28.98 12.64
C LEU A 53 -22.38 30.52 12.63
N SER A 54 -21.44 31.16 11.93
CA SER A 54 -21.53 32.60 11.71
C SER A 54 -22.77 32.97 10.87
N GLU A 55 -23.21 34.24 10.96
CA GLU A 55 -24.28 34.75 10.09
C GLU A 55 -23.93 34.58 8.61
N ARG A 56 -22.66 34.76 8.25
CA ARG A 56 -22.16 34.59 6.89
C ARG A 56 -22.25 33.14 6.42
N THR A 57 -21.84 32.18 7.24
CA THR A 57 -21.93 30.75 6.90
C THR A 57 -23.39 30.32 6.71
N ARG A 58 -24.30 30.80 7.57
CA ARG A 58 -25.75 30.56 7.44
C ARG A 58 -26.32 31.19 6.18
N TYR A 59 -25.96 32.44 5.87
CA TYR A 59 -26.36 33.10 4.64
C TYR A 59 -25.92 32.33 3.39
N PHE A 60 -24.66 31.89 3.35
CA PHE A 60 -24.15 31.11 2.22
C PHE A 60 -24.79 29.72 2.08
N ARG A 61 -25.24 29.12 3.19
CA ARG A 61 -25.89 27.80 3.16
C ARG A 61 -27.37 27.87 2.79
N TYR A 62 -28.08 28.88 3.28
CA TYR A 62 -29.55 28.96 3.18
C TYR A 62 -30.04 30.08 2.27
N PHE A 63 -29.13 30.80 1.61
CA PHE A 63 -29.42 31.85 0.63
C PHE A 63 -30.27 32.99 1.23
N GLY A 64 -30.18 33.18 2.55
CA GLY A 64 -31.02 34.13 3.28
C GLY A 64 -30.82 34.10 4.81
N PRO A 65 -31.51 34.98 5.54
CA PRO A 65 -31.43 35.04 7.00
C PRO A 65 -32.06 33.79 7.64
N TYR A 66 -31.22 32.95 8.23
CA TYR A 66 -31.63 31.70 8.88
C TYR A 66 -31.06 31.64 10.31
N PRO A 67 -31.52 32.51 11.24
CA PRO A 67 -30.86 32.71 12.53
C PRO A 67 -31.00 31.54 13.49
N ARG A 68 -32.07 30.74 13.36
CA ARG A 68 -32.34 29.52 14.13
C ARG A 68 -32.88 28.47 13.19
N ILE A 69 -32.52 27.21 13.41
CA ILE A 69 -33.09 26.08 12.70
C ILE A 69 -34.49 25.76 13.29
N PRO A 70 -35.58 25.88 12.53
CA PRO A 70 -36.92 25.51 13.00
C PRO A 70 -37.00 24.01 13.30
N GLN A 71 -37.84 23.62 14.25
CA GLN A 71 -38.01 22.22 14.65
C GLN A 71 -38.34 21.30 13.47
N ARG A 72 -39.15 21.77 12.51
CA ARG A 72 -39.49 21.03 11.29
C ARG A 72 -38.26 20.70 10.44
N ASP A 73 -37.36 21.66 10.28
CA ASP A 73 -36.15 21.47 9.48
C ASP A 73 -35.12 20.65 10.22
N LEU A 74 -35.08 20.76 11.56
CA LEU A 74 -34.26 19.91 12.42
C LEU A 74 -34.63 18.43 12.25
N GLU A 75 -35.92 18.10 12.41
CA GLU A 75 -36.47 16.75 12.19
C GLU A 75 -36.20 16.27 10.77
N ARG A 76 -36.45 17.13 9.77
CA ARG A 76 -36.17 16.79 8.37
C ARG A 76 -34.68 16.49 8.15
N PHE A 77 -33.76 17.22 8.78
CA PHE A 77 -32.32 17.06 8.53
C PHE A 77 -31.68 15.94 9.33
N SER A 78 -32.21 15.59 10.51
CA SER A 78 -31.74 14.45 11.32
C SER A 78 -32.37 13.12 10.94
N THR A 79 -33.55 13.13 10.31
CA THR A 79 -34.30 11.92 9.96
C THR A 79 -34.25 11.72 8.45
N VAL A 80 -33.42 10.77 8.02
CA VAL A 80 -33.17 10.42 6.61
C VAL A 80 -33.36 8.90 6.40
N ASP A 81 -33.59 8.47 5.16
CA ASP A 81 -33.88 7.08 4.79
C ASP A 81 -32.64 6.31 4.27
N HIS A 82 -31.51 7.00 4.18
CA HIS A 82 -30.25 6.48 3.66
C HIS A 82 -30.31 5.96 2.21
N HIS A 83 -31.32 6.37 1.43
CA HIS A 83 -31.51 5.98 0.03
C HIS A 83 -31.82 7.18 -0.88
N ASP A 84 -32.96 7.85 -0.67
CA ASP A 84 -33.32 9.06 -1.40
C ASP A 84 -32.78 10.30 -0.71
N ARG A 85 -32.62 10.22 0.61
CA ARG A 85 -32.06 11.27 1.44
C ARG A 85 -30.92 10.68 2.23
N VAL A 86 -29.73 11.24 2.06
CA VAL A 86 -28.53 10.83 2.80
C VAL A 86 -27.91 12.06 3.43
N ALA A 87 -27.51 11.94 4.69
CA ALA A 87 -26.72 12.95 5.37
C ALA A 87 -25.59 12.28 6.15
N LEU A 88 -24.38 12.81 5.98
CA LEU A 88 -23.17 12.44 6.69
C LEU A 88 -22.75 13.62 7.58
N ILE A 89 -22.34 13.30 8.80
CA ILE A 89 -21.80 14.26 9.76
C ILE A 89 -20.32 13.98 10.02
N ALA A 90 -19.54 15.04 10.20
CA ALA A 90 -18.19 14.96 10.72
C ALA A 90 -18.19 15.34 12.20
N LEU A 91 -17.64 14.47 13.02
CA LEU A 91 -17.55 14.60 14.47
C LEU A 91 -16.09 14.83 14.90
N LEU A 92 -15.90 15.76 15.84
CA LEU A 92 -14.68 15.92 16.61
C LEU A 92 -15.03 15.79 18.09
N GLY A 93 -14.61 14.69 18.71
CA GLY A 93 -15.21 14.23 19.96
C GLY A 93 -16.71 14.00 19.76
N ASP A 94 -17.52 14.64 20.59
CA ASP A 94 -18.98 14.58 20.50
C ASP A 94 -19.61 15.64 19.61
N ASP A 95 -18.83 16.65 19.18
CA ASP A 95 -19.31 17.82 18.47
C ASP A 95 -19.42 17.57 16.96
N ILE A 96 -20.58 17.90 16.38
CA ILE A 96 -20.71 18.03 14.93
C ILE A 96 -19.94 19.27 14.48
N VAL A 97 -18.99 19.08 13.56
CA VAL A 97 -18.18 20.16 12.98
C VAL A 97 -18.47 20.39 11.49
N ALA A 98 -19.16 19.44 10.83
CA ALA A 98 -19.66 19.62 9.48
C ALA A 98 -20.81 18.65 9.17
N VAL A 99 -21.65 19.04 8.20
CA VAL A 99 -22.75 18.26 7.68
C VAL A 99 -22.72 18.31 6.15
N GLY A 100 -22.76 17.16 5.50
CA GLY A 100 -22.95 17.01 4.06
C GLY A 100 -24.19 16.18 3.79
N ARG A 101 -25.01 16.56 2.82
CA ARG A 101 -26.21 15.79 2.47
C ARG A 101 -26.47 15.79 0.98
N PHE A 102 -27.20 14.78 0.51
CA PHE A 102 -27.90 14.84 -0.77
C PHE A 102 -29.37 14.46 -0.62
N ASP A 103 -30.22 15.04 -1.46
CA ASP A 103 -31.62 14.67 -1.63
C ASP A 103 -31.86 14.32 -3.12
N ARG A 104 -32.41 13.13 -3.42
CA ARG A 104 -32.70 12.66 -4.79
C ARG A 104 -33.71 13.60 -5.45
N LEU A 105 -33.41 14.02 -6.69
CA LEU A 105 -34.31 14.84 -7.48
C LEU A 105 -35.32 13.92 -8.18
N HIS A 106 -36.60 14.09 -7.88
CA HIS A 106 -37.66 13.38 -8.58
C HIS A 106 -38.12 14.17 -9.83
N ARG A 107 -38.64 13.46 -10.84
CA ARG A 107 -39.30 14.07 -12.00
C ARG A 107 -40.49 14.91 -11.52
N ASP A 108 -40.37 16.22 -11.51
CA ASP A 108 -41.53 17.09 -11.36
C ASP A 108 -42.45 16.93 -12.58
N ASN A 109 -43.73 16.66 -12.31
CA ASN A 109 -44.84 16.61 -13.28
C ASN A 109 -45.22 18.01 -13.81
N HIS A 110 -44.26 18.92 -13.97
CA HIS A 110 -44.44 20.22 -14.57
C HIS A 110 -43.66 20.33 -15.87
N GLY A 111 -44.28 19.80 -16.94
CA GLY A 111 -44.69 20.60 -18.10
C GLY A 111 -43.66 21.29 -18.99
N ASP A 112 -42.37 21.34 -18.66
CA ASP A 112 -41.37 21.97 -19.52
C ASP A 112 -40.55 20.93 -20.28
N ASN A 113 -40.92 20.83 -21.55
CA ASN A 113 -40.46 19.90 -22.56
C ASN A 113 -39.04 20.28 -23.02
N HIS A 114 -38.04 20.09 -22.17
CA HIS A 114 -36.63 20.05 -22.58
C HIS A 114 -36.15 18.60 -22.58
N GLY A 115 -35.95 18.05 -23.78
CA GLY A 115 -35.72 16.64 -24.05
C GLY A 115 -34.36 16.11 -23.64
N ASP A 116 -34.17 15.86 -22.34
CA ASP A 116 -33.12 14.96 -21.84
C ASP A 116 -33.74 13.97 -20.84
N ASP A 117 -33.76 12.69 -21.22
CA ASP A 117 -34.56 11.62 -20.61
C ASP A 117 -33.98 11.09 -19.27
N GLN A 118 -33.08 11.83 -18.59
CA GLN A 118 -32.20 11.30 -17.54
C GLN A 118 -32.27 11.98 -16.14
N ARG A 119 -33.33 12.73 -15.79
CA ARG A 119 -33.40 13.42 -14.48
C ARG A 119 -33.59 12.51 -13.25
N GLY A 120 -34.00 11.26 -13.41
CA GLY A 120 -34.26 10.33 -12.29
C GLY A 120 -33.02 9.82 -11.53
N ASP A 121 -31.82 10.05 -12.07
CA ASP A 121 -30.55 9.53 -11.54
C ASP A 121 -29.65 10.65 -10.96
N SER A 122 -30.27 11.76 -10.53
CA SER A 122 -29.61 12.95 -10.02
C SER A 122 -30.03 13.27 -8.58
N ALA A 123 -29.14 13.91 -7.82
CA ALA A 123 -29.44 14.38 -6.47
C ALA A 123 -28.84 15.77 -6.21
N GLU A 124 -29.58 16.61 -5.48
CA GLU A 124 -29.08 17.90 -5.02
C GLU A 124 -28.15 17.68 -3.82
N VAL A 125 -26.91 18.16 -3.90
CA VAL A 125 -25.90 18.00 -2.84
C VAL A 125 -25.59 19.33 -2.15
N ALA A 126 -25.50 19.31 -0.83
CA ALA A 126 -25.26 20.52 -0.06
C ALA A 126 -24.38 20.27 1.18
N PHE A 127 -23.42 21.16 1.44
CA PHE A 127 -22.47 21.08 2.57
C PHE A 127 -22.54 22.30 3.50
N VAL A 128 -22.20 22.11 4.77
CA VAL A 128 -21.95 23.19 5.72
C VAL A 128 -20.84 22.75 6.68
N VAL A 129 -19.87 23.62 6.91
CA VAL A 129 -18.71 23.38 7.78
C VAL A 129 -18.64 24.52 8.77
N GLU A 130 -18.47 24.20 10.06
CA GLU A 130 -18.30 25.20 11.12
C GLU A 130 -17.11 26.10 10.82
N ASP A 131 -17.24 27.41 11.06
CA ASP A 131 -16.26 28.44 10.72
C ASP A 131 -14.83 28.10 11.19
N GLY A 132 -14.66 27.59 12.42
CA GLY A 132 -13.35 27.18 12.96
C GLY A 132 -12.73 25.95 12.28
N HIS A 133 -13.52 25.21 11.50
CA HIS A 133 -13.11 23.99 10.79
C HIS A 133 -13.00 24.18 9.27
N GLN A 134 -13.32 25.37 8.75
CA GLN A 134 -13.15 25.70 7.34
C GLN A 134 -11.67 25.71 6.94
N GLY A 135 -11.38 25.38 5.68
CA GLY A 135 -10.01 25.28 5.16
C GLY A 135 -9.24 24.03 5.57
N ARG A 136 -9.84 23.13 6.38
CA ARG A 136 -9.25 21.85 6.80
C ARG A 136 -9.51 20.68 5.84
N GLY A 137 -10.13 20.94 4.68
CA GLY A 137 -10.45 19.94 3.67
C GLY A 137 -11.73 19.12 3.93
N VAL A 138 -12.47 19.41 5.00
CA VAL A 138 -13.68 18.66 5.43
C VAL A 138 -14.74 18.58 4.32
N GLY A 139 -15.01 19.68 3.61
CA GLY A 139 -15.99 19.71 2.53
C GLY A 139 -15.65 18.75 1.37
N SER A 140 -14.38 18.70 0.95
CA SER A 140 -13.94 17.76 -0.08
C SER A 140 -14.04 16.30 0.40
N ILE A 141 -13.77 16.04 1.68
CA ILE A 141 -13.92 14.70 2.25
C ILE A 141 -15.40 14.29 2.25
N LEU A 142 -16.30 15.14 2.77
CA LEU A 142 -17.74 14.85 2.76
C LEU A 142 -18.23 14.58 1.35
N LEU A 143 -17.76 15.36 0.37
CA LEU A 143 -18.12 15.15 -1.02
C LEU A 143 -17.65 13.79 -1.57
N GLU A 144 -16.41 13.37 -1.29
CA GLU A 144 -15.90 12.04 -1.67
C GLU A 144 -16.75 10.91 -1.06
N HIS A 145 -17.13 11.02 0.23
CA HIS A 145 -17.93 10.01 0.90
C HIS A 145 -19.39 10.01 0.47
N LEU A 146 -19.99 11.19 0.23
CA LEU A 146 -21.34 11.27 -0.35
C LEU A 146 -21.39 10.72 -1.77
N ALA A 147 -20.38 10.97 -2.60
CA ALA A 147 -20.32 10.40 -3.95
C ALA A 147 -20.25 8.87 -3.90
N ALA A 148 -19.46 8.30 -2.97
CA ALA A 148 -19.41 6.86 -2.76
C ALA A 148 -20.78 6.29 -2.33
N ALA A 149 -21.45 6.93 -1.35
CA ALA A 149 -22.78 6.53 -0.91
C ALA A 149 -23.84 6.66 -2.03
N ALA A 150 -23.79 7.74 -2.80
CA ALA A 150 -24.70 8.00 -3.92
C ALA A 150 -24.56 6.95 -5.03
N LYS A 151 -23.33 6.50 -5.30
CA LYS A 151 -23.07 5.39 -6.23
C LYS A 151 -23.70 4.09 -5.77
N GLU A 152 -23.63 3.78 -4.47
CA GLU A 152 -24.24 2.56 -3.91
C GLU A 152 -25.77 2.55 -4.01
N VAL A 153 -26.40 3.73 -4.02
CA VAL A 153 -27.87 3.88 -4.19
C VAL A 153 -28.30 4.17 -5.64
N GLY A 154 -27.39 3.99 -6.61
CA GLY A 154 -27.68 4.06 -8.04
C GLY A 154 -27.82 5.46 -8.63
N LEU A 155 -27.21 6.48 -8.02
CA LEU A 155 -27.17 7.83 -8.58
C LEU A 155 -25.98 8.00 -9.53
N ALA A 156 -26.20 8.72 -10.63
CA ALA A 156 -25.17 8.98 -11.64
C ALA A 156 -24.59 10.40 -11.55
N ARG A 157 -25.32 11.38 -10.99
CA ARG A 157 -24.93 12.79 -10.97
C ARG A 157 -25.30 13.51 -9.67
N PHE A 158 -24.48 14.49 -9.25
CA PHE A 158 -24.97 15.54 -8.35
C PHE A 158 -25.19 16.87 -9.05
N GLU A 159 -26.16 17.60 -8.54
CA GLU A 159 -26.42 19.00 -8.81
C GLU A 159 -26.15 19.82 -7.54
N ALA A 160 -25.59 21.01 -7.66
CA ALA A 160 -25.35 21.91 -6.53
C ALA A 160 -25.57 23.37 -6.91
N GLU A 161 -26.30 24.09 -6.07
CA GLU A 161 -26.43 25.54 -6.14
C GLU A 161 -25.48 26.21 -5.15
N VAL A 162 -24.73 27.20 -5.61
CA VAL A 162 -23.77 27.95 -4.78
C VAL A 162 -23.82 29.43 -5.13
N LEU A 163 -23.93 30.31 -4.14
CA LEU A 163 -23.78 31.75 -4.37
C LEU A 163 -22.39 32.06 -4.95
N ALA A 164 -22.33 32.84 -6.03
CA ALA A 164 -21.10 33.18 -6.74
C ALA A 164 -20.05 33.85 -5.84
N GLU A 165 -20.51 34.56 -4.80
CA GLU A 165 -19.65 35.19 -3.79
C GLU A 165 -18.97 34.17 -2.85
N ASN A 166 -19.48 32.94 -2.76
CA ASN A 166 -18.89 31.86 -1.96
C ASN A 166 -17.75 31.17 -2.72
N GLY A 167 -16.67 31.92 -2.96
CA GLY A 167 -15.50 31.42 -3.69
C GLY A 167 -14.82 30.21 -3.05
N GLN A 168 -15.04 29.94 -1.76
CA GLN A 168 -14.54 28.74 -1.09
C GLN A 168 -15.29 27.49 -1.55
N MET A 169 -16.62 27.48 -1.52
CA MET A 169 -17.41 26.34 -2.00
C MET A 169 -17.26 26.12 -3.50
N VAL A 170 -17.21 27.20 -4.29
CA VAL A 170 -16.93 27.10 -5.73
C VAL A 170 -15.59 26.40 -6.01
N ARG A 171 -14.57 26.65 -5.18
CA ARG A 171 -13.27 25.96 -5.28
C ARG A 171 -13.37 24.49 -4.88
N VAL A 172 -14.09 24.14 -3.82
CA VAL A 172 -14.28 22.73 -3.39
C VAL A 172 -14.84 21.89 -4.54
N PHE A 173 -15.89 22.39 -5.21
CA PHE A 173 -16.50 21.71 -6.35
C PHE A 173 -15.59 21.70 -7.58
N ARG A 174 -15.01 22.83 -7.95
CA ARG A 174 -14.09 22.90 -9.10
C ARG A 174 -12.89 21.98 -8.96
N ASP A 175 -12.27 21.96 -7.79
CA ASP A 175 -11.13 21.08 -7.50
C ASP A 175 -11.54 19.60 -7.42
N ALA A 176 -12.84 19.31 -7.25
CA ALA A 176 -13.40 17.96 -7.36
C ALA A 176 -13.78 17.59 -8.81
N GLY A 177 -13.52 18.47 -9.78
CA GLY A 177 -13.78 18.22 -11.21
C GLY A 177 -15.14 18.71 -11.71
N TYR A 178 -15.89 19.48 -10.91
CA TYR A 178 -17.21 19.98 -11.32
C TYR A 178 -17.08 21.07 -12.39
N GLN A 179 -17.90 20.96 -13.44
CA GLN A 179 -18.02 21.99 -14.47
C GLN A 179 -19.12 22.98 -14.10
N VAL A 180 -18.87 24.27 -14.34
CA VAL A 180 -19.89 25.31 -14.19
C VAL A 180 -20.76 25.29 -15.43
N SER A 181 -22.01 24.86 -15.31
CA SER A 181 -22.90 24.73 -16.46
C SER A 181 -23.62 26.05 -16.77
N ARG A 182 -24.05 26.81 -15.75
CA ARG A 182 -24.83 28.06 -15.90
C ARG A 182 -24.63 29.02 -14.71
N ALA A 183 -24.67 30.33 -15.00
CA ALA A 183 -24.74 31.40 -14.01
C ALA A 183 -26.03 32.20 -14.23
N PHE A 184 -26.81 32.43 -13.18
CA PHE A 184 -28.08 33.18 -13.24
C PHE A 184 -27.90 34.68 -12.95
N GLU A 185 -28.89 35.50 -13.34
CA GLU A 185 -28.90 36.96 -13.13
C GLU A 185 -28.85 37.37 -11.65
N GLU A 186 -29.20 36.47 -10.71
CA GLU A 186 -29.20 36.72 -9.26
C GLU A 186 -27.93 36.24 -8.53
N GLY A 187 -26.84 35.94 -9.25
CA GLY A 187 -25.56 35.62 -8.64
C GLY A 187 -25.46 34.22 -8.01
N VAL A 188 -26.32 33.28 -8.40
CA VAL A 188 -26.22 31.84 -8.07
C VAL A 188 -25.58 31.08 -9.24
N LEU A 189 -24.65 30.18 -8.91
CA LEU A 189 -24.01 29.25 -9.84
C LEU A 189 -24.63 27.85 -9.69
N HIS A 190 -25.02 27.25 -10.81
CA HIS A 190 -25.45 25.86 -10.88
C HIS A 190 -24.29 24.98 -11.37
N LEU A 191 -23.98 23.94 -10.60
CA LEU A 191 -22.88 23.02 -10.84
C LEU A 191 -23.42 21.61 -11.02
N GLU A 192 -22.99 20.92 -12.08
CA GLU A 192 -23.39 19.54 -12.38
C GLU A 192 -22.15 18.70 -12.69
N PHE A 193 -22.14 17.44 -12.25
CA PHE A 193 -21.05 16.50 -12.56
C PHE A 193 -21.46 15.04 -12.33
N ALA A 194 -20.70 14.12 -12.92
CA ALA A 194 -20.87 12.69 -12.74
C ALA A 194 -20.29 12.22 -11.40
N ILE A 195 -20.99 11.30 -10.73
CA ILE A 195 -20.54 10.66 -9.48
C ILE A 195 -19.34 9.74 -9.72
N ASP A 196 -19.26 9.13 -10.91
CA ASP A 196 -18.12 8.30 -11.26
C ASP A 196 -16.83 9.12 -11.37
N PRO A 197 -15.77 8.72 -10.64
CA PRO A 197 -14.55 9.50 -10.59
C PRO A 197 -13.80 9.40 -11.93
N THR A 198 -13.35 10.55 -12.44
CA THR A 198 -12.38 10.61 -13.55
C THR A 198 -10.96 10.34 -13.04
N ASP A 199 -10.04 9.92 -13.92
CA ASP A 199 -8.63 9.70 -13.56
C ASP A 199 -7.98 10.94 -12.90
N GLU A 200 -8.35 12.14 -13.37
CA GLU A 200 -7.91 13.41 -12.79
C GLU A 200 -8.42 13.60 -11.36
N SER A 201 -9.71 13.31 -11.11
CA SER A 201 -10.30 13.41 -9.78
C SER A 201 -9.65 12.44 -8.78
N VAL A 202 -9.34 11.22 -9.21
CA VAL A 202 -8.63 10.21 -8.40
C VAL A 202 -7.21 10.69 -8.09
N ALA A 203 -6.51 11.29 -9.05
CA ALA A 203 -5.17 11.83 -8.83
C ALA A 203 -5.18 12.98 -7.80
N VAL A 204 -6.16 13.89 -7.88
CA VAL A 204 -6.33 14.98 -6.90
C VAL A 204 -6.66 14.45 -5.50
N ALA A 205 -7.58 13.48 -5.39
CA ALA A 205 -7.92 12.84 -4.12
C ALA A 205 -6.70 12.18 -3.47
N ARG A 206 -5.89 11.45 -4.26
CA ARG A 206 -4.63 10.84 -3.81
C ARG A 206 -3.58 11.86 -3.40
N ALA A 207 -3.47 12.99 -4.10
CA ALA A 207 -2.56 14.06 -3.71
C ALA A 207 -2.96 14.71 -2.37
N ARG A 208 -4.27 14.88 -2.14
CA ARG A 208 -4.82 15.37 -0.87
C ARG A 208 -4.61 14.38 0.27
N GLU A 209 -4.82 13.08 0.03
CA GLU A 209 -4.49 12.00 0.97
C GLU A 209 -3.03 12.10 1.40
N GLN A 210 -2.11 12.18 0.43
CA GLN A 210 -0.68 12.27 0.68
C GLN A 210 -0.32 13.51 1.51
N ALA A 211 -0.84 14.68 1.15
CA ALA A 211 -0.54 15.92 1.86
C ALA A 211 -1.07 15.91 3.31
N ALA A 212 -2.28 15.39 3.53
CA ALA A 212 -2.90 15.31 4.85
C ALA A 212 -2.16 14.33 5.77
N GLU A 213 -1.83 13.12 5.29
CA GLU A 213 -1.08 12.13 6.06
C GLU A 213 0.37 12.58 6.33
N ALA A 214 1.03 13.18 5.33
CA ALA A 214 2.34 13.77 5.52
C ALA A 214 2.31 14.90 6.56
N ARG A 215 1.26 15.74 6.57
CA ARG A 215 1.08 16.77 7.60
C ARG A 215 0.87 16.18 8.99
N SER A 216 0.07 15.12 9.10
CA SER A 216 -0.13 14.38 10.35
C SER A 216 1.20 13.89 10.94
N VAL A 217 2.02 13.21 10.13
CA VAL A 217 3.35 12.75 10.56
C VAL A 217 4.30 13.92 10.84
N HIS A 218 4.20 15.01 10.08
CA HIS A 218 4.98 16.22 10.35
C HIS A 218 4.67 16.79 11.73
N ASN A 219 3.40 16.87 12.15
CA ASN A 219 3.00 17.38 13.47
C ASN A 219 3.62 16.55 14.60
N LEU A 220 3.70 15.23 14.41
CA LEU A 220 4.36 14.30 15.33
C LEU A 220 5.89 14.54 15.41
N LEU A 221 6.55 14.80 14.29
CA LEU A 221 8.03 14.89 14.21
C LEU A 221 8.58 16.30 14.40
N HIS A 222 7.74 17.34 14.31
CA HIS A 222 8.11 18.75 14.48
C HIS A 222 7.22 19.45 15.52
N PRO A 223 7.06 18.90 16.73
CA PRO A 223 6.29 19.57 17.77
C PRO A 223 7.00 20.85 18.21
N ARG A 224 6.23 21.89 18.54
CA ARG A 224 6.76 23.10 19.18
C ARG A 224 6.76 23.00 20.69
N SER A 225 5.91 22.16 21.27
CA SER A 225 5.81 21.92 22.72
C SER A 225 5.41 20.47 23.00
N ILE A 226 5.85 19.94 24.14
CA ILE A 226 5.63 18.53 24.49
C ILE A 226 5.15 18.39 25.94
N ALA A 227 4.06 17.66 26.17
CA ALA A 227 3.67 17.20 27.50
C ALA A 227 4.14 15.76 27.74
N VAL A 228 4.72 15.48 28.90
CA VAL A 228 5.12 14.12 29.31
C VAL A 228 4.19 13.66 30.42
N ILE A 229 3.17 12.88 30.06
CA ILE A 229 2.11 12.41 30.94
C ILE A 229 2.55 11.11 31.60
N GLY A 230 2.61 11.11 32.93
CA GLY A 230 3.27 10.05 33.70
C GLY A 230 4.76 10.34 33.98
N ALA A 231 5.21 11.60 33.82
CA ALA A 231 6.53 12.02 34.25
C ALA A 231 6.73 11.72 35.75
N SER A 232 7.95 11.32 36.13
CA SER A 232 8.24 10.85 37.49
C SER A 232 9.64 11.23 37.96
N THR A 233 9.79 11.48 39.26
CA THR A 233 11.10 11.63 39.91
C THR A 233 11.82 10.30 40.09
N ASP A 234 11.10 9.18 40.02
CA ASP A 234 11.64 7.82 40.12
C ASP A 234 12.37 7.41 38.83
N PRO A 235 13.69 7.16 38.88
CA PRO A 235 14.49 6.81 37.70
C PRO A 235 14.14 5.46 37.05
N THR A 236 13.35 4.62 37.72
CA THR A 236 12.92 3.33 37.18
C THR A 236 11.69 3.42 36.28
N LYS A 237 10.94 4.54 36.32
CA LYS A 237 9.71 4.71 35.55
C LYS A 237 9.96 5.20 34.13
N ILE A 238 9.12 4.75 33.19
CA ILE A 238 9.19 5.11 31.76
C ILE A 238 9.11 6.63 31.55
N GLY A 239 8.18 7.31 32.21
CA GLY A 239 8.04 8.77 32.09
C GLY A 239 9.26 9.56 32.58
N HIS A 240 10.06 9.01 33.50
CA HIS A 240 11.35 9.59 33.87
C HIS A 240 12.35 9.52 32.71
N ALA A 241 12.46 8.35 32.08
CA ALA A 241 13.39 8.12 30.97
C ALA A 241 13.09 9.02 29.78
N VAL A 242 11.82 9.15 29.37
CA VAL A 242 11.40 10.04 28.28
C VAL A 242 11.75 11.50 28.60
N LEU A 243 11.39 11.99 29.78
CA LEU A 243 11.68 13.37 30.16
C LEU A 243 13.19 13.64 30.19
N LYS A 244 13.97 12.70 30.76
CA LYS A 244 15.43 12.78 30.76
C LYS A 244 15.97 12.90 29.32
N ASN A 245 15.51 12.05 28.41
CA ASN A 245 15.98 11.99 27.04
C ASN A 245 15.64 13.26 26.23
N LEU A 246 14.45 13.84 26.44
CA LEU A 246 14.06 15.11 25.83
C LEU A 246 14.97 16.27 26.29
N LEU A 247 15.29 16.32 27.59
CA LEU A 247 16.16 17.34 28.15
C LEU A 247 17.63 17.16 27.71
N GLU A 248 18.12 15.92 27.65
CA GLU A 248 19.49 15.61 27.19
C GLU A 248 19.69 15.83 25.69
N ALA A 249 18.62 15.68 24.90
CA ALA A 249 18.64 16.01 23.47
C ALA A 249 18.67 17.53 23.20
N ASP A 250 18.41 18.37 24.22
CA ASP A 250 18.29 19.82 24.10
C ASP A 250 17.17 20.19 23.12
N PHE A 251 15.97 19.63 23.35
CA PHE A 251 14.78 19.93 22.55
C PHE A 251 14.51 21.44 22.53
N ASN A 252 14.30 22.01 21.34
CA ASN A 252 14.24 23.46 21.19
C ASN A 252 12.93 24.10 21.72
N GLY A 253 11.89 23.30 21.95
CA GLY A 253 10.61 23.76 22.49
C GLY A 253 10.47 23.50 24.00
N PRO A 254 9.42 24.04 24.66
CA PRO A 254 9.15 23.73 26.05
C PRO A 254 8.70 22.27 26.24
N VAL A 255 9.15 21.68 27.35
CA VAL A 255 8.76 20.34 27.81
C VAL A 255 8.02 20.47 29.14
N TYR A 256 6.82 19.91 29.21
CA TYR A 256 5.90 19.99 30.35
C TYR A 256 5.70 18.62 31.00
N PRO A 257 6.37 18.33 32.13
CA PRO A 257 6.06 17.17 32.94
C PRO A 257 4.64 17.26 33.50
N VAL A 258 3.83 16.20 33.34
CA VAL A 258 2.51 16.10 33.97
C VAL A 258 2.56 15.02 35.05
N ASN A 259 2.36 15.45 36.29
CA ASN A 259 2.39 14.66 37.51
C ASN A 259 1.59 15.36 38.63
N ALA A 260 0.62 14.65 39.23
CA ALA A 260 -0.27 15.20 40.27
C ALA A 260 0.40 15.36 41.65
N GLU A 261 1.44 14.58 41.95
CA GLU A 261 2.03 14.49 43.29
C GLU A 261 3.21 15.45 43.47
N HIS A 262 3.95 15.73 42.40
CA HIS A 262 5.21 16.46 42.46
C HIS A 262 5.10 17.83 41.78
N ARG A 263 5.59 18.86 42.48
CA ARG A 263 5.64 20.24 41.96
C ARG A 263 6.64 20.42 40.81
N ALA A 264 7.66 19.57 40.75
CA ALA A 264 8.71 19.59 39.74
C ALA A 264 9.29 18.19 39.53
N VAL A 265 9.69 17.88 38.30
CA VAL A 265 10.38 16.65 37.92
C VAL A 265 11.65 17.02 37.17
N ARG A 266 12.82 16.49 37.57
CA ARG A 266 14.13 16.82 36.96
C ARG A 266 14.44 18.33 36.93
N GLY A 267 13.93 19.10 37.90
CA GLY A 267 14.11 20.56 37.96
C GLY A 267 13.17 21.36 37.05
N VAL A 268 12.30 20.69 36.28
CA VAL A 268 11.29 21.32 35.42
C VAL A 268 9.96 21.37 36.16
N ARG A 269 9.23 22.49 36.06
CA ARG A 269 7.90 22.68 36.64
C ARG A 269 6.94 21.61 36.13
N ALA A 270 6.34 20.86 37.05
CA ALA A 270 5.33 19.86 36.72
C ALA A 270 3.92 20.39 36.99
N TYR A 271 2.97 19.88 36.21
CA TYR A 271 1.55 20.23 36.25
C TYR A 271 0.71 19.02 36.64
N PRO A 272 -0.37 19.18 37.44
CA PRO A 272 -1.21 18.05 37.82
C PRO A 272 -1.89 17.38 36.62
N THR A 273 -2.42 18.18 35.70
CA THR A 273 -3.06 17.73 34.48
C THR A 273 -2.50 18.47 33.26
N VAL A 274 -2.77 17.94 32.05
CA VAL A 274 -2.39 18.61 30.79
C VAL A 274 -3.14 19.94 30.58
N LEU A 275 -4.31 20.09 31.19
CA LEU A 275 -5.13 21.30 31.13
C LEU A 275 -4.54 22.46 31.92
N ASP A 276 -3.79 22.17 32.98
CA ASP A 276 -3.15 23.17 33.83
C ASP A 276 -1.91 23.82 33.18
N ILE A 277 -1.44 23.27 32.06
CA ILE A 277 -0.34 23.86 31.29
C ILE A 277 -0.85 25.19 30.70
N PRO A 278 -0.14 26.32 30.88
CA PRO A 278 -0.62 27.61 30.38
C PRO A 278 -0.54 27.72 28.85
N ASP A 279 0.47 27.10 28.24
CA ASP A 279 0.75 27.17 26.81
C ASP A 279 0.08 26.03 26.04
N ASP A 280 0.04 26.14 24.71
CA ASP A 280 -0.41 25.07 23.80
C ASP A 280 0.49 23.84 23.90
N VAL A 281 -0.09 22.66 23.68
CA VAL A 281 0.61 21.37 23.65
C VAL A 281 0.42 20.72 22.28
N ASP A 282 1.49 20.63 21.49
CA ASP A 282 1.41 20.02 20.15
C ASP A 282 1.46 18.47 20.22
N LEU A 283 2.28 17.92 21.15
CA LEU A 283 2.53 16.48 21.31
C LEU A 283 2.40 16.06 22.78
N ALA A 284 1.72 14.96 23.06
CA ALA A 284 1.75 14.32 24.37
C ALA A 284 2.42 12.94 24.33
N VAL A 285 3.42 12.72 25.19
CA VAL A 285 4.02 11.41 25.42
C VAL A 285 3.35 10.78 26.62
N VAL A 286 2.68 9.64 26.41
CA VAL A 286 1.83 8.96 27.39
C VAL A 286 2.59 7.77 27.96
N ALA A 287 2.94 7.86 29.23
CA ALA A 287 3.68 6.86 30.00
C ALA A 287 2.91 6.41 31.26
N VAL A 288 1.57 6.40 31.18
CA VAL A 288 0.66 5.90 32.24
C VAL A 288 0.09 4.52 31.86
N PRO A 289 -0.39 3.71 32.81
CA PRO A 289 -1.00 2.42 32.52
C PRO A 289 -2.21 2.54 31.57
N ALA A 290 -2.51 1.47 30.81
CA ALA A 290 -3.59 1.45 29.83
C ALA A 290 -4.97 1.85 30.41
N ALA A 291 -5.25 1.47 31.66
CA ALA A 291 -6.52 1.80 32.33
C ALA A 291 -6.71 3.30 32.64
N SER A 292 -5.67 4.12 32.49
CA SER A 292 -5.72 5.57 32.76
C SER A 292 -5.61 6.41 31.49
N VAL A 293 -5.69 5.80 30.30
CA VAL A 293 -5.49 6.53 29.05
C VAL A 293 -6.72 7.33 28.66
N ASP A 294 -7.94 6.86 28.95
CA ASP A 294 -9.18 7.57 28.61
C ASP A 294 -9.21 8.99 29.22
N GLU A 295 -8.85 9.13 30.51
CA GLU A 295 -8.74 10.46 31.17
C GLU A 295 -7.67 11.37 30.51
N VAL A 296 -6.62 10.77 29.95
CA VAL A 296 -5.59 11.49 29.21
C VAL A 296 -6.11 11.96 27.86
N MET A 297 -6.95 11.17 27.19
CA MET A 297 -7.55 11.51 25.89
C MET A 297 -8.44 12.75 25.99
N ASP A 298 -9.33 12.78 26.98
CA ASP A 298 -10.25 13.90 27.22
C ASP A 298 -9.47 15.20 27.48
N GLY A 299 -8.47 15.13 28.36
CA GLY A 299 -7.59 16.27 28.64
C GLY A 299 -6.82 16.74 27.41
N CYS A 300 -6.35 15.80 26.58
CA CYS A 300 -5.63 16.13 25.34
C CYS A 300 -6.53 16.78 24.30
N LEU A 301 -7.78 16.31 24.13
CA LEU A 301 -8.76 16.95 23.23
C LEU A 301 -9.05 18.38 23.66
N ALA A 302 -9.39 18.59 24.93
CA ALA A 302 -9.69 19.92 25.45
C ALA A 302 -8.47 20.87 25.36
N LYS A 303 -7.25 20.32 25.39
CA LYS A 303 -6.02 21.08 25.18
C LYS A 303 -5.65 21.29 23.70
N GLY A 304 -6.33 20.62 22.77
CA GLY A 304 -6.07 20.70 21.32
C GLY A 304 -4.82 19.94 20.86
N VAL A 305 -4.39 18.93 21.60
CA VAL A 305 -3.26 18.07 21.22
C VAL A 305 -3.60 17.33 19.93
N LYS A 306 -2.65 17.21 19.00
CA LYS A 306 -2.87 16.54 17.70
C LYS A 306 -2.19 15.18 17.58
N ALA A 307 -1.19 14.91 18.41
CA ALA A 307 -0.41 13.69 18.32
C ALA A 307 -0.09 13.12 19.71
N LEU A 308 -0.14 11.80 19.80
CA LEU A 308 0.19 11.02 20.99
C LEU A 308 1.32 10.04 20.69
N VAL A 309 2.25 9.90 21.64
CA VAL A 309 3.25 8.82 21.65
C VAL A 309 2.99 7.97 22.88
N VAL A 310 2.38 6.81 22.69
CA VAL A 310 2.03 5.89 23.77
C VAL A 310 3.14 4.87 23.92
N VAL A 311 4.02 5.12 24.91
CA VAL A 311 5.17 4.24 25.21
C VAL A 311 4.79 3.09 26.15
N SER A 312 3.63 3.18 26.81
CA SER A 312 3.13 2.15 27.71
C SER A 312 2.78 0.86 27.00
N SER A 313 3.10 -0.28 27.63
CA SER A 313 2.63 -1.62 27.29
C SER A 313 1.31 -1.95 28.01
N GLY A 314 0.77 -3.14 27.77
CA GLY A 314 -0.52 -3.63 28.31
C GLY A 314 -1.62 -3.79 27.26
N TYR A 315 -1.27 -3.86 25.97
CA TYR A 315 -2.22 -3.79 24.85
C TYR A 315 -2.22 -5.10 24.05
N GLY A 316 -2.31 -5.05 22.70
CA GLY A 316 -2.44 -6.22 21.82
C GLY A 316 -1.40 -7.32 22.01
N GLU A 317 -0.24 -7.00 22.57
CA GLU A 317 0.81 -7.97 22.91
C GLU A 317 0.48 -8.87 24.11
N THR A 318 -0.54 -8.51 24.91
CA THR A 318 -0.94 -9.26 26.11
C THR A 318 -2.06 -10.28 25.87
N GLY A 319 -2.75 -10.20 24.73
CA GLY A 319 -3.84 -11.11 24.37
C GLY A 319 -5.09 -10.39 23.85
N PRO A 320 -6.23 -11.10 23.75
CA PRO A 320 -7.48 -10.58 23.17
C PRO A 320 -8.04 -9.32 23.84
N ASP A 321 -8.00 -9.27 25.19
CA ASP A 321 -8.49 -8.11 25.94
C ASP A 321 -7.62 -6.87 25.70
N GLY A 322 -6.30 -7.05 25.67
CA GLY A 322 -5.36 -5.99 25.32
C GLY A 322 -5.51 -5.51 23.87
N LEU A 323 -5.85 -6.41 22.93
CA LEU A 323 -6.16 -6.04 21.54
C LEU A 323 -7.46 -5.21 21.46
N SER A 324 -8.45 -5.51 22.30
CA SER A 324 -9.67 -4.70 22.42
C SER A 324 -9.36 -3.30 22.95
N ALA A 325 -8.52 -3.19 23.99
CA ALA A 325 -8.04 -1.92 24.50
C ALA A 325 -7.25 -1.12 23.46
N GLU A 326 -6.42 -1.80 22.65
CA GLU A 326 -5.66 -1.16 21.57
C GLU A 326 -6.56 -0.57 20.47
N ARG A 327 -7.59 -1.33 20.05
CA ARG A 327 -8.57 -0.85 19.08
C ARG A 327 -9.35 0.35 19.60
N ARG A 328 -9.74 0.30 20.89
CA ARG A 328 -10.41 1.41 21.57
C ARG A 328 -9.52 2.66 21.59
N LEU A 329 -8.26 2.53 22.00
CA LEU A 329 -7.28 3.62 22.00
C LEU A 329 -7.18 4.31 20.63
N ALA A 330 -7.04 3.53 19.55
CA ALA A 330 -6.95 4.07 18.21
C ALA A 330 -8.24 4.77 17.77
N ALA A 331 -9.40 4.14 18.00
CA ALA A 331 -10.71 4.69 17.64
C ALA A 331 -11.00 5.99 18.39
N GLU A 332 -10.80 6.01 19.71
CA GLU A 332 -11.02 7.20 20.54
C GLU A 332 -10.05 8.31 20.15
N ALA A 333 -8.77 8.02 19.92
CA ALA A 333 -7.82 9.03 19.46
C ALA A 333 -8.25 9.69 18.14
N ARG A 334 -8.66 8.87 17.17
CA ARG A 334 -9.15 9.37 15.87
C ARG A 334 -10.41 10.22 16.04
N ALA A 335 -11.35 9.79 16.89
CA ALA A 335 -12.56 10.57 17.20
C ALA A 335 -12.21 11.92 17.85
N HIS A 336 -11.20 11.97 18.72
CA HIS A 336 -10.73 13.18 19.40
C HIS A 336 -9.76 14.03 18.55
N GLY A 337 -9.61 13.73 17.25
CA GLY A 337 -8.79 14.52 16.34
C GLY A 337 -7.29 14.27 16.44
N MET A 338 -6.88 13.19 17.12
CA MET A 338 -5.50 12.84 17.42
C MET A 338 -4.99 11.66 16.61
N ARG A 339 -3.68 11.63 16.40
CA ARG A 339 -2.95 10.50 15.79
C ARG A 339 -2.03 9.85 16.80
N VAL A 340 -1.88 8.52 16.75
CA VAL A 340 -1.16 7.75 17.76
C VAL A 340 0.03 7.01 17.18
N VAL A 341 1.21 7.22 17.78
CA VAL A 341 2.35 6.30 17.66
C VAL A 341 2.35 5.36 18.86
N GLY A 342 2.31 4.06 18.59
CA GLY A 342 2.18 3.03 19.63
C GLY A 342 0.87 2.24 19.50
N PRO A 343 0.37 1.67 20.62
CA PRO A 343 1.01 1.64 21.94
C PRO A 343 2.27 0.75 21.95
N ASN A 344 2.90 0.60 23.12
CA ASN A 344 4.14 -0.16 23.29
C ASN A 344 5.25 0.33 22.34
N ALA A 345 5.27 1.63 22.06
CA ALA A 345 6.25 2.28 21.20
C ALA A 345 7.58 2.47 21.92
N LEU A 346 8.71 2.39 21.19
CA LEU A 346 9.96 2.96 21.70
C LEU A 346 9.90 4.50 21.71
N GLY A 347 9.17 5.08 20.76
CA GLY A 347 8.95 6.52 20.62
C GLY A 347 9.45 7.10 19.29
N VAL A 348 9.62 8.43 19.26
CA VAL A 348 9.96 9.18 18.04
C VAL A 348 11.16 10.10 18.24
N ILE A 349 11.95 10.26 17.19
CA ILE A 349 13.19 11.05 17.17
C ILE A 349 13.24 11.89 15.89
N ASN A 350 13.65 13.15 16.02
CA ASN A 350 14.01 14.04 14.92
C ASN A 350 15.34 14.74 15.23
N LEU A 351 16.35 14.45 14.41
CA LEU A 351 17.72 14.94 14.60
C LEU A 351 17.99 16.28 13.89
N ASP A 352 16.97 16.95 13.35
CA ASP A 352 17.15 18.28 12.80
C ASP A 352 17.55 19.28 13.92
N PRO A 353 18.61 20.09 13.73
CA PRO A 353 19.06 21.06 14.73
C PRO A 353 18.01 22.10 15.14
N LYS A 354 17.00 22.33 14.28
CA LYS A 354 15.86 23.22 14.58
C LYS A 354 14.80 22.56 15.47
N VAL A 355 14.83 21.23 15.63
CA VAL A 355 13.86 20.48 16.43
C VAL A 355 14.53 19.82 17.66
N ARG A 356 15.53 18.96 17.43
CA ARG A 356 16.23 18.18 18.47
C ARG A 356 15.31 17.32 19.34
N LEU A 357 14.46 16.53 18.70
CA LEU A 357 13.46 15.69 19.38
C LEU A 357 14.03 14.32 19.74
N ASN A 358 13.96 13.96 21.03
CA ASN A 358 14.11 12.57 21.51
C ASN A 358 12.97 12.19 22.46
N ALA A 359 11.77 12.03 21.91
CA ALA A 359 10.60 11.53 22.63
C ALA A 359 10.58 9.99 22.60
N SER A 360 11.67 9.37 23.07
CA SER A 360 11.84 7.92 23.04
C SER A 360 12.51 7.37 24.29
N LEU A 361 12.57 6.04 24.42
CA LEU A 361 13.31 5.35 25.48
C LEU A 361 14.78 5.07 25.10
N ALA A 362 15.25 5.54 23.94
CA ALA A 362 16.60 5.31 23.48
C ALA A 362 17.62 6.21 24.22
N PRO A 363 18.61 5.64 24.93
CA PRO A 363 19.57 6.41 25.71
C PRO A 363 20.69 7.03 24.86
N LYS A 364 20.91 6.50 23.65
CA LYS A 364 21.97 6.97 22.74
C LYS A 364 21.40 7.10 21.34
N LEU A 365 21.61 8.26 20.75
CA LEU A 365 21.18 8.57 19.38
C LEU A 365 22.37 8.47 18.40
N PRO A 366 22.12 8.06 17.15
CA PRO A 366 23.10 8.21 16.09
C PRO A 366 23.31 9.70 15.76
N ALA A 367 24.36 9.98 14.98
CA ALA A 367 24.57 11.31 14.44
C ALA A 367 23.43 11.70 13.47
N ARG A 368 23.28 13.00 13.20
CA ARG A 368 22.39 13.47 12.14
C ARG A 368 22.87 12.95 10.78
N GLY A 369 21.94 12.45 9.99
CA GLY A 369 22.16 12.09 8.59
C GLY A 369 20.90 12.29 7.78
N ARG A 370 20.74 11.48 6.74
CA ARG A 370 19.68 11.62 5.73
C ARG A 370 18.88 10.32 5.54
N ALA A 371 18.96 9.41 6.51
CA ALA A 371 18.20 8.17 6.50
C ALA A 371 16.99 8.26 7.45
N GLY A 372 15.79 8.06 6.92
CA GLY A 372 14.58 7.91 7.72
C GLY A 372 14.39 6.44 8.10
N PHE A 373 14.04 6.15 9.35
CA PHE A 373 13.87 4.78 9.83
C PHE A 373 12.52 4.57 10.51
N PHE A 374 11.72 3.65 9.98
CA PHE A 374 10.51 3.13 10.64
C PHE A 374 10.73 1.71 11.17
N CYS A 375 10.36 1.47 12.43
CA CYS A 375 10.53 0.17 13.10
C CYS A 375 9.28 -0.22 13.90
N GLN A 376 8.82 -1.47 13.78
CA GLN A 376 7.71 -1.97 14.61
C GLN A 376 8.16 -2.57 15.95
N SER A 377 9.43 -2.97 16.07
CA SER A 377 9.93 -3.59 17.31
C SER A 377 10.59 -2.57 18.26
N GLY A 378 10.06 -2.44 19.47
CA GLY A 378 10.58 -1.51 20.48
C GLY A 378 11.95 -1.92 21.03
N ALA A 379 12.10 -3.16 21.51
CA ALA A 379 13.35 -3.67 22.07
C ALA A 379 14.48 -3.69 21.03
N LEU A 380 14.17 -4.12 19.81
CA LEU A 380 15.14 -4.12 18.71
C LEU A 380 15.47 -2.69 18.26
N GLY A 381 14.51 -1.75 18.32
CA GLY A 381 14.72 -0.34 17.99
C GLY A 381 15.85 0.31 18.78
N THR A 382 16.01 -0.01 20.07
CA THR A 382 17.12 0.50 20.89
C THR A 382 18.46 -0.02 20.40
N ALA A 383 18.56 -1.31 20.09
CA ALA A 383 19.78 -1.91 19.55
C ALA A 383 20.10 -1.38 18.15
N ILE A 384 19.08 -1.18 17.31
CA ILE A 384 19.18 -0.57 15.98
C ILE A 384 19.80 0.83 16.08
N LEU A 385 19.30 1.69 16.97
CA LEU A 385 19.82 3.05 17.16
C LEU A 385 21.26 3.05 17.67
N ALA A 386 21.58 2.15 18.62
CA ALA A 386 22.95 1.99 19.12
C ALA A 386 23.93 1.53 18.03
N ASN A 387 23.51 0.58 17.19
CA ASN A 387 24.33 0.06 16.07
C ASN A 387 24.50 1.11 14.96
N ALA A 388 23.44 1.85 14.61
CA ALA A 388 23.51 2.94 13.64
C ALA A 388 24.58 3.98 14.04
N ALA A 389 24.63 4.32 15.34
CA ALA A 389 25.64 5.23 15.88
C ALA A 389 27.07 4.67 15.75
N GLY A 390 27.26 3.35 15.94
CA GLY A 390 28.56 2.68 15.80
C GLY A 390 29.03 2.59 14.34
N TRP A 391 28.12 2.38 13.39
CA TRP A 391 28.45 2.19 11.98
C TRP A 391 28.54 3.48 11.16
N GLY A 392 28.30 4.63 11.80
CA GLY A 392 28.39 5.94 11.14
C GLY A 392 27.20 6.23 10.20
N LEU A 393 26.10 5.48 10.31
CA LEU A 393 24.87 5.80 9.59
C LEU A 393 24.08 6.84 10.39
N GLY A 394 24.07 8.08 9.89
CA GLY A 394 23.27 9.14 10.48
C GLY A 394 21.80 9.07 10.08
N LEU A 395 20.90 9.41 10.99
CA LEU A 395 19.45 9.43 10.74
C LEU A 395 18.92 10.86 10.59
N SER A 396 17.86 11.02 9.79
CA SER A 396 17.03 12.24 9.78
C SER A 396 15.97 12.14 10.88
N THR A 397 15.11 11.13 10.75
CA THR A 397 13.98 10.86 11.64
C THR A 397 13.91 9.37 11.95
N PHE A 398 13.52 9.02 13.17
CA PHE A 398 13.25 7.64 13.58
C PHE A 398 11.88 7.55 14.24
N VAL A 399 11.07 6.56 13.85
CA VAL A 399 9.77 6.26 14.45
C VAL A 399 9.70 4.79 14.78
N SER A 400 9.44 4.47 16.05
CA SER A 400 9.09 3.14 16.48
C SER A 400 7.62 3.09 16.90
N ALA A 401 6.80 2.41 16.10
CA ALA A 401 5.34 2.41 16.28
C ALA A 401 4.83 1.30 17.22
N GLY A 402 5.70 0.43 17.75
CA GLY A 402 5.29 -0.68 18.59
C GLY A 402 4.22 -1.53 17.89
N ASN A 403 3.08 -1.69 18.56
CA ASN A 403 1.96 -2.48 18.05
C ASN A 403 1.33 -1.89 16.77
N ARG A 404 1.60 -0.60 16.47
CA ARG A 404 1.12 0.09 15.26
C ARG A 404 -0.42 0.08 15.17
N ALA A 405 -1.07 0.63 16.20
CA ALA A 405 -2.52 0.75 16.25
C ALA A 405 -3.07 1.83 15.29
N ASP A 406 -2.28 2.87 15.01
CA ASP A 406 -2.70 3.97 14.12
C ASP A 406 -1.61 4.38 13.11
N VAL A 407 -0.60 5.17 13.52
CA VAL A 407 0.46 5.62 12.60
C VAL A 407 1.29 4.44 12.11
N SER A 408 1.40 4.29 10.79
CA SER A 408 2.00 3.14 10.12
C SER A 408 3.20 3.51 9.24
N GLY A 409 3.88 2.49 8.71
CA GLY A 409 4.93 2.69 7.71
C GLY A 409 4.42 3.39 6.45
N ASN A 410 3.14 3.24 6.09
CA ASN A 410 2.54 3.91 4.94
C ASN A 410 2.47 5.43 5.15
N ASP A 411 2.06 5.90 6.34
CA ASP A 411 2.03 7.33 6.67
C ASP A 411 3.44 7.94 6.57
N LEU A 412 4.45 7.21 7.06
CA LEU A 412 5.85 7.63 7.01
C LEU A 412 6.39 7.69 5.58
N LEU A 413 6.01 6.75 4.70
CA LEU A 413 6.35 6.82 3.28
C LEU A 413 5.77 8.09 2.62
N GLN A 414 4.52 8.45 2.97
CA GLN A 414 3.88 9.68 2.45
C GLN A 414 4.60 10.94 2.93
N TYR A 415 5.03 10.97 4.20
CA TYR A 415 5.85 12.04 4.75
C TYR A 415 7.21 12.14 4.06
N TRP A 416 7.95 11.04 3.99
CA TRP A 416 9.29 11.02 3.38
C TRP A 416 9.29 11.29 1.89
N GLU A 417 8.17 11.14 1.20
CA GLU A 417 8.07 11.53 -0.22
C GLU A 417 8.40 13.00 -0.44
N THR A 418 7.95 13.88 0.45
CA THR A 418 8.12 15.34 0.30
C THR A 418 9.18 15.94 1.23
N ASP A 419 9.67 15.18 2.22
CA ASP A 419 10.71 15.65 3.15
C ASP A 419 12.08 15.81 2.47
N PRO A 420 12.64 17.03 2.37
CA PRO A 420 13.94 17.25 1.73
C PRO A 420 15.14 16.78 2.57
N THR A 421 14.93 16.39 3.83
CA THR A 421 16.01 15.98 4.74
C THR A 421 16.30 14.47 4.70
N THR A 422 15.39 13.69 4.12
CA THR A 422 15.51 12.23 3.99
C THR A 422 15.78 11.83 2.53
N ASP A 423 16.86 11.10 2.30
CA ASP A 423 17.28 10.55 1.01
C ASP A 423 17.14 9.02 0.93
N VAL A 424 17.18 8.32 2.07
CA VAL A 424 17.11 6.85 2.14
C VAL A 424 16.07 6.46 3.18
N VAL A 425 15.22 5.50 2.84
CA VAL A 425 14.16 5.00 3.73
C VAL A 425 14.50 3.60 4.21
N LEU A 426 14.45 3.38 5.52
CA LEU A 426 14.73 2.11 6.18
C LEU A 426 13.48 1.62 6.89
N LEU A 427 13.08 0.39 6.58
CA LEU A 427 11.86 -0.21 7.13
C LEU A 427 12.19 -1.53 7.83
N TYR A 428 11.87 -1.63 9.11
CA TYR A 428 11.77 -2.90 9.81
C TYR A 428 10.28 -3.20 10.07
N LEU A 429 9.75 -4.17 9.33
CA LEU A 429 8.32 -4.46 9.30
C LEU A 429 8.08 -5.90 9.77
N GLU A 430 7.12 -6.07 10.67
CA GLU A 430 6.46 -7.32 11.01
C GLU A 430 5.17 -7.49 10.19
N SER A 431 4.50 -6.39 9.84
CA SER A 431 3.33 -6.35 8.95
C SER A 431 3.25 -5.04 8.16
N PHE A 432 2.61 -5.08 6.98
CA PHE A 432 2.48 -3.92 6.07
C PHE A 432 1.24 -3.06 6.34
N GLY A 433 0.31 -3.50 7.18
CA GLY A 433 -0.97 -2.82 7.39
C GLY A 433 -1.88 -2.96 6.16
N ASN A 434 -1.80 -2.01 5.23
CA ASN A 434 -2.47 -2.05 3.92
C ASN A 434 -1.42 -2.36 2.80
N PRO A 435 -1.28 -3.63 2.40
CA PRO A 435 -0.43 -4.08 1.29
C PRO A 435 -0.53 -3.30 -0.02
N ARG A 436 -1.77 -3.07 -0.51
CA ARG A 436 -2.02 -2.41 -1.80
C ARG A 436 -1.52 -0.96 -1.75
N LYS A 437 -1.85 -0.24 -0.67
CA LYS A 437 -1.34 1.12 -0.42
C LYS A 437 0.18 1.12 -0.28
N PHE A 438 0.76 0.17 0.46
CA PHE A 438 2.21 0.06 0.61
C PHE A 438 2.92 -0.10 -0.74
N ALA A 439 2.50 -1.06 -1.56
CA ALA A 439 3.12 -1.31 -2.87
C ALA A 439 3.04 -0.08 -3.79
N ARG A 440 1.89 0.59 -3.82
CA ARG A 440 1.68 1.83 -4.57
C ARG A 440 2.60 2.96 -4.11
N LEU A 441 2.66 3.20 -2.80
CA LEU A 441 3.51 4.23 -2.20
C LEU A 441 4.99 3.92 -2.41
N ALA A 442 5.40 2.67 -2.21
CA ALA A 442 6.77 2.22 -2.41
C ALA A 442 7.22 2.37 -3.86
N ARG A 443 6.38 1.97 -4.84
CA ARG A 443 6.68 2.12 -6.28
C ARG A 443 6.87 3.59 -6.66
N ARG A 444 6.05 4.50 -6.10
CA ARG A 444 6.16 5.95 -6.34
C ARG A 444 7.40 6.55 -5.68
N LEU A 445 7.58 6.32 -4.38
CA LEU A 445 8.70 6.86 -3.60
C LEU A 445 10.05 6.30 -4.05
N GLY A 446 10.11 5.00 -4.33
CA GLY A 446 11.30 4.27 -4.78
C GLY A 446 11.97 4.89 -6.01
N ARG A 447 11.22 5.63 -6.84
CA ARG A 447 11.76 6.31 -8.02
C ARG A 447 12.62 7.53 -7.70
N THR A 448 12.42 8.13 -6.53
CA THR A 448 13.18 9.30 -6.08
C THR A 448 14.12 8.94 -4.94
N LYS A 449 13.68 8.08 -4.01
CA LYS A 449 14.40 7.72 -2.78
C LYS A 449 14.42 6.20 -2.58
N PRO A 450 15.58 5.55 -2.44
CA PRO A 450 15.65 4.12 -2.20
C PRO A 450 15.00 3.72 -0.88
N ILE A 451 14.31 2.59 -0.91
CA ILE A 451 13.65 1.96 0.26
C ILE A 451 14.35 0.64 0.53
N VAL A 452 14.90 0.45 1.72
CA VAL A 452 15.52 -0.81 2.16
C VAL A 452 14.66 -1.40 3.27
N ALA A 453 14.19 -2.63 3.10
CA ALA A 453 13.24 -3.25 4.02
C ALA A 453 13.71 -4.61 4.54
N VAL A 454 13.59 -4.80 5.85
CA VAL A 454 13.65 -6.11 6.53
C VAL A 454 12.23 -6.51 6.92
N LYS A 455 11.80 -7.68 6.47
CA LYS A 455 10.55 -8.30 6.91
C LYS A 455 10.83 -9.41 7.92
N SER A 456 10.42 -9.22 9.17
CA SER A 456 10.42 -10.26 10.21
C SER A 456 9.11 -11.07 10.20
N GLY A 457 9.08 -12.20 10.90
CA GLY A 457 7.86 -13.03 11.00
C GLY A 457 7.52 -13.81 9.72
N ARG A 458 8.53 -14.29 8.98
CA ARG A 458 8.43 -15.01 7.68
C ARG A 458 7.48 -16.24 7.68
N HIS A 459 7.16 -16.77 8.87
CA HIS A 459 6.29 -17.93 9.08
C HIS A 459 5.19 -17.66 10.13
N ALA A 460 5.16 -16.47 10.70
CA ALA A 460 4.15 -16.05 11.68
C ALA A 460 3.01 -15.36 10.93
N VAL A 461 2.33 -16.14 10.08
CA VAL A 461 1.11 -15.67 9.42
C VAL A 461 -0.02 -15.76 10.45
N VAL A 462 -0.83 -14.70 10.55
CA VAL A 462 -2.05 -14.73 11.36
C VAL A 462 -2.90 -15.93 10.88
N PRO A 463 -3.38 -16.83 11.76
CA PRO A 463 -4.04 -18.07 11.36
C PRO A 463 -5.17 -17.91 10.32
N GLY A 464 -5.89 -16.79 10.35
CA GLY A 464 -6.97 -16.47 9.40
C GLY A 464 -6.51 -16.17 7.96
N LEU A 465 -5.27 -15.74 7.75
CA LEU A 465 -4.67 -15.49 6.41
C LEU A 465 -3.84 -16.67 5.91
N ALA A 466 -3.46 -17.59 6.81
CA ALA A 466 -2.69 -18.79 6.47
C ALA A 466 -3.54 -19.87 5.78
N ALA A 467 -4.86 -19.82 5.97
CA ALA A 467 -5.79 -20.85 5.49
C ALA A 467 -6.18 -20.69 4.00
N THR A 468 -5.98 -19.52 3.40
CA THR A 468 -6.63 -19.16 2.11
C THR A 468 -5.67 -18.96 0.93
N GLY A 469 -4.34 -19.03 1.12
CA GLY A 469 -3.35 -18.75 0.07
C GLY A 469 -2.43 -19.93 -0.24
N ALA A 470 -2.21 -20.24 -1.52
CA ALA A 470 -1.11 -21.13 -1.92
C ALA A 470 0.23 -20.47 -1.56
N LYS A 471 1.14 -21.24 -0.96
CA LYS A 471 2.43 -20.71 -0.47
C LYS A 471 3.26 -20.18 -1.65
N VAL A 472 3.45 -18.86 -1.72
CA VAL A 472 4.39 -18.21 -2.64
C VAL A 472 5.81 -18.50 -2.16
N ASP A 473 6.71 -18.88 -3.07
CA ASP A 473 8.11 -19.13 -2.72
C ASP A 473 8.85 -17.81 -2.42
N GLU A 474 9.94 -17.90 -1.65
CA GLU A 474 10.68 -16.71 -1.20
C GLU A 474 11.32 -15.90 -2.33
N ALA A 475 11.71 -16.55 -3.44
CA ALA A 475 12.30 -15.84 -4.57
C ALA A 475 11.24 -15.00 -5.29
N SER A 476 10.02 -15.54 -5.41
CA SER A 476 8.86 -14.79 -5.91
C SER A 476 8.49 -13.61 -5.00
N VAL A 477 8.52 -13.79 -3.67
CA VAL A 477 8.31 -12.67 -2.73
C VAL A 477 9.39 -11.61 -2.89
N GLN A 478 10.66 -11.99 -3.01
CA GLN A 478 11.76 -11.04 -3.28
C GLN A 478 11.51 -10.26 -4.57
N ALA A 479 11.07 -10.93 -5.65
CA ALA A 479 10.77 -10.29 -6.92
C ALA A 479 9.64 -9.26 -6.80
N LEU A 480 8.59 -9.55 -6.00
CA LEU A 480 7.50 -8.60 -5.73
C LEU A 480 7.99 -7.32 -5.03
N PHE A 481 8.91 -7.44 -4.05
CA PHE A 481 9.52 -6.25 -3.44
C PHE A 481 10.36 -5.46 -4.43
N GLU A 482 11.19 -6.15 -5.23
CA GLU A 482 12.05 -5.49 -6.21
C GLU A 482 11.22 -4.76 -7.28
N GLN A 483 10.07 -5.31 -7.69
CA GLN A 483 9.11 -4.66 -8.60
C GLN A 483 8.44 -3.42 -7.98
N ALA A 484 8.14 -3.47 -6.68
CA ALA A 484 7.67 -2.31 -5.93
C ALA A 484 8.77 -1.26 -5.67
N GLY A 485 10.02 -1.49 -6.13
CA GLY A 485 11.15 -0.59 -5.92
C GLY A 485 11.77 -0.70 -4.52
N VAL A 486 11.44 -1.75 -3.77
CA VAL A 486 11.93 -2.00 -2.42
C VAL A 486 13.12 -2.96 -2.47
N ILE A 487 14.23 -2.54 -1.89
CA ILE A 487 15.41 -3.37 -1.69
C ILE A 487 15.18 -4.23 -0.44
N ARG A 488 14.60 -5.42 -0.65
CA ARG A 488 14.42 -6.39 0.43
C ARG A 488 15.76 -7.03 0.81
N VAL A 489 15.99 -7.14 2.11
CA VAL A 489 17.17 -7.74 2.73
C VAL A 489 16.75 -8.71 3.84
N ASP A 490 17.64 -9.64 4.18
CA ASP A 490 17.31 -10.73 5.09
C ASP A 490 17.54 -10.40 6.56
N SER A 491 18.43 -9.47 6.85
CA SER A 491 18.85 -9.15 8.21
C SER A 491 19.09 -7.65 8.38
N LEU A 492 19.12 -7.21 9.63
CA LEU A 492 19.48 -5.83 9.96
C LEU A 492 20.89 -5.48 9.47
N ALA A 493 21.86 -6.39 9.61
CA ALA A 493 23.22 -6.16 9.12
C ALA A 493 23.21 -5.84 7.61
N GLN A 494 22.45 -6.59 6.81
CA GLN A 494 22.32 -6.32 5.37
C GLN A 494 21.56 -5.02 5.08
N LEU A 495 20.56 -4.66 5.90
CA LEU A 495 19.85 -3.38 5.79
C LEU A 495 20.82 -2.22 5.93
N PHE A 496 21.64 -2.25 6.99
CA PHE A 496 22.61 -1.21 7.27
C PHE A 496 23.75 -1.19 6.25
N ASP A 497 24.29 -2.34 5.85
CA ASP A 497 25.29 -2.44 4.78
C ASP A 497 24.81 -1.74 3.50
N THR A 498 23.58 -2.02 3.10
CA THR A 498 22.96 -1.44 1.90
C THR A 498 22.66 0.05 2.09
N ALA A 499 22.17 0.43 3.28
CA ALA A 499 21.86 1.82 3.64
C ALA A 499 23.09 2.73 3.61
N LEU A 500 24.24 2.25 4.12
CA LEU A 500 25.51 2.98 4.12
C LEU A 500 25.93 3.32 2.69
N LEU A 501 25.82 2.37 1.76
CA LEU A 501 26.12 2.62 0.36
C LEU A 501 25.19 3.68 -0.25
N LEU A 502 23.88 3.49 -0.10
CA LEU A 502 22.87 4.39 -0.70
C LEU A 502 22.89 5.81 -0.13
N ALA A 503 23.21 5.94 1.16
CA ALA A 503 23.27 7.24 1.83
C ALA A 503 24.48 8.06 1.40
N HIS A 504 25.59 7.40 1.05
CA HIS A 504 26.87 8.08 0.86
C HIS A 504 27.46 8.02 -0.55
N GLN A 505 27.05 7.09 -1.41
CA GLN A 505 27.60 6.93 -2.77
C GLN A 505 26.56 7.21 -3.87
N PRO A 506 27.00 7.55 -5.10
CA PRO A 506 26.10 7.63 -6.26
C PRO A 506 25.57 6.24 -6.66
N LEU A 507 24.47 6.19 -7.40
CA LEU A 507 23.98 4.93 -7.98
C LEU A 507 24.87 4.49 -9.15
N PRO A 508 25.14 3.18 -9.30
CA PRO A 508 25.89 2.65 -10.44
C PRO A 508 25.08 2.80 -11.74
N LYS A 509 25.76 3.10 -12.85
CA LYS A 509 25.12 3.23 -14.17
C LYS A 509 24.91 1.89 -14.88
N GLY A 510 25.57 0.83 -14.40
CA GLY A 510 25.54 -0.49 -15.00
C GLY A 510 26.06 -1.55 -14.02
N LYS A 511 26.31 -2.75 -14.54
CA LYS A 511 26.69 -3.93 -13.75
C LYS A 511 28.17 -4.29 -13.84
N ARG A 512 29.00 -3.47 -14.50
CA ARG A 512 30.43 -3.74 -14.68
C ARG A 512 31.22 -3.21 -13.50
N VAL A 513 31.93 -4.08 -12.79
CA VAL A 513 32.60 -3.75 -11.53
C VAL A 513 34.09 -4.08 -11.62
N ALA A 514 34.94 -3.09 -11.33
CA ALA A 514 36.37 -3.31 -11.19
C ALA A 514 36.71 -3.68 -9.73
N VAL A 515 37.78 -4.46 -9.55
CA VAL A 515 38.33 -4.80 -8.23
C VAL A 515 39.77 -4.33 -8.18
N VAL A 516 40.11 -3.51 -7.19
CA VAL A 516 41.47 -3.04 -6.94
C VAL A 516 41.82 -3.35 -5.49
N GLY A 517 42.98 -3.94 -5.24
CA GLY A 517 43.44 -4.18 -3.88
C GLY A 517 44.91 -4.52 -3.78
N ASN A 518 45.34 -4.94 -2.60
CA ASN A 518 46.73 -5.35 -2.31
C ASN A 518 46.87 -6.85 -1.99
N SER A 519 45.85 -7.64 -2.31
CA SER A 519 45.80 -9.07 -2.09
C SER A 519 44.99 -9.77 -3.19
N THR A 520 45.68 -10.55 -4.02
CA THR A 520 45.07 -11.36 -5.07
C THR A 520 43.99 -12.29 -4.52
N ALA A 521 44.24 -12.97 -3.40
CA ALA A 521 43.30 -13.94 -2.83
C ALA A 521 41.95 -13.30 -2.46
N ILE A 522 41.98 -12.13 -1.83
CA ILE A 522 40.76 -11.42 -1.41
C ILE A 522 40.10 -10.72 -2.60
N GLY A 523 40.89 -10.24 -3.57
CA GLY A 523 40.38 -9.75 -4.85
C GLY A 523 39.60 -10.82 -5.63
N LEU A 524 40.06 -12.08 -5.60
CA LEU A 524 39.35 -13.21 -6.21
C LEU A 524 38.05 -13.55 -5.47
N LEU A 525 38.02 -13.49 -4.13
CA LEU A 525 36.77 -13.65 -3.38
C LEU A 525 35.72 -12.59 -3.76
N ALA A 526 36.15 -11.34 -3.94
CA ALA A 526 35.28 -10.28 -4.45
C ALA A 526 34.78 -10.61 -5.86
N ALA A 527 35.67 -11.03 -6.77
CA ALA A 527 35.33 -11.38 -8.14
C ALA A 527 34.34 -12.56 -8.23
N ASP A 528 34.55 -13.63 -7.47
CA ASP A 528 33.66 -14.79 -7.44
C ASP A 528 32.27 -14.39 -6.91
N THR A 529 32.22 -13.54 -5.88
CA THR A 529 30.95 -13.03 -5.34
C THR A 529 30.24 -12.13 -6.36
N LEU A 530 30.98 -11.29 -7.12
CA LEU A 530 30.42 -10.45 -8.17
C LEU A 530 29.72 -11.31 -9.23
N LEU A 531 30.42 -12.32 -9.73
CA LEU A 531 29.91 -13.25 -10.75
C LEU A 531 28.70 -14.04 -10.24
N ALA A 532 28.76 -14.55 -9.00
CA ALA A 532 27.64 -15.27 -8.37
C ALA A 532 26.38 -14.41 -8.20
N GLN A 533 26.52 -13.08 -8.09
CA GLN A 533 25.42 -12.13 -8.01
C GLN A 533 24.97 -11.60 -9.38
N GLY A 534 25.53 -12.11 -10.48
CA GLY A 534 25.18 -11.71 -11.85
C GLY A 534 25.73 -10.34 -12.28
N LEU A 535 26.77 -9.85 -11.59
CA LEU A 535 27.54 -8.67 -11.99
C LEU A 535 28.67 -9.07 -12.94
N ASP A 536 29.12 -8.13 -13.76
CA ASP A 536 30.20 -8.36 -14.72
C ASP A 536 31.52 -7.84 -14.16
N LEU A 537 32.58 -8.65 -14.25
CA LEU A 537 33.91 -8.23 -13.84
C LEU A 537 34.56 -7.37 -14.94
N ALA A 538 34.92 -6.13 -14.61
CA ALA A 538 35.57 -5.21 -15.53
C ALA A 538 37.10 -5.46 -15.57
N GLY A 539 37.52 -6.45 -16.35
CA GLY A 539 38.92 -6.88 -16.44
C GLY A 539 39.36 -7.76 -15.25
N TYR A 540 40.63 -8.15 -15.19
CA TYR A 540 41.13 -8.96 -14.07
C TYR A 540 41.30 -8.11 -12.80
N PRO A 541 41.09 -8.64 -11.57
CA PRO A 541 41.34 -7.89 -10.34
C PRO A 541 42.78 -7.35 -10.29
N VAL A 542 42.93 -6.07 -9.99
CA VAL A 542 44.23 -5.42 -9.91
C VAL A 542 44.80 -5.61 -8.50
N ASP A 543 45.89 -6.35 -8.38
CA ASP A 543 46.68 -6.45 -7.16
C ASP A 543 47.89 -5.52 -7.25
N VAL A 544 47.90 -4.44 -6.47
CA VAL A 544 49.05 -3.52 -6.40
C VAL A 544 50.23 -4.10 -5.60
N GLY A 545 50.00 -5.19 -4.87
CA GLY A 545 50.98 -5.85 -4.01
C GLY A 545 51.00 -5.28 -2.59
N ALA A 546 51.41 -6.12 -1.63
CA ALA A 546 51.44 -5.77 -0.20
C ALA A 546 52.41 -4.62 0.15
N GLN A 547 53.42 -4.36 -0.69
CA GLN A 547 54.43 -3.31 -0.45
C GLN A 547 54.15 -2.02 -1.24
N ALA A 548 53.03 -1.94 -1.95
CA ALA A 548 52.67 -0.74 -2.70
C ALA A 548 52.53 0.46 -1.79
N THR A 549 53.06 1.61 -2.21
CA THR A 549 52.88 2.89 -1.53
C THR A 549 51.43 3.39 -1.63
N PRO A 550 50.99 4.29 -0.74
CA PRO A 550 49.67 4.93 -0.86
C PRO A 550 49.45 5.60 -2.23
N GLU A 551 50.49 6.19 -2.82
CA GLU A 551 50.44 6.86 -4.13
C GLU A 551 50.22 5.85 -5.27
N GLU A 552 50.90 4.70 -5.25
CA GLU A 552 50.69 3.62 -6.22
C GLU A 552 49.28 3.03 -6.11
N PHE A 553 48.78 2.86 -4.88
CA PHE A 553 47.41 2.42 -4.63
C PHE A 553 46.36 3.42 -5.15
N ALA A 554 46.53 4.72 -4.87
CA ALA A 554 45.68 5.78 -5.38
C ALA A 554 45.65 5.82 -6.91
N LYS A 555 46.81 5.68 -7.55
CA LYS A 555 46.92 5.64 -9.01
C LYS A 555 46.13 4.47 -9.61
N ALA A 556 46.26 3.26 -9.05
CA ALA A 556 45.51 2.10 -9.50
C ALA A 556 43.99 2.28 -9.34
N VAL A 557 43.56 2.89 -8.23
CA VAL A 557 42.14 3.24 -8.01
C VAL A 557 41.66 4.24 -9.06
N GLN A 558 42.43 5.30 -9.33
CA GLN A 558 42.09 6.32 -10.31
C GLN A 558 41.99 5.73 -11.73
N GLU A 559 42.97 4.94 -12.14
CA GLU A 559 42.96 4.25 -13.45
C GLU A 559 41.72 3.35 -13.60
N ALA A 560 41.33 2.62 -12.55
CA ALA A 560 40.10 1.82 -12.57
C ALA A 560 38.84 2.67 -12.67
N LEU A 561 38.77 3.80 -11.97
CA LEU A 561 37.64 4.74 -12.00
C LEU A 561 37.52 5.47 -13.33
N ASP A 562 38.61 5.74 -14.04
CA ASP A 562 38.61 6.48 -15.31
C ASP A 562 38.18 5.61 -16.51
N ARG A 563 38.25 4.28 -16.39
CA ARG A 563 37.84 3.37 -17.45
C ARG A 563 36.36 3.48 -17.80
N SER A 564 36.03 3.58 -19.08
CA SER A 564 34.64 3.62 -19.57
C SER A 564 33.88 2.30 -19.43
N ASP A 565 34.60 1.19 -19.24
CA ASP A 565 34.04 -0.15 -19.03
C ASP A 565 33.76 -0.49 -17.56
N THR A 566 33.97 0.46 -16.65
CA THR A 566 33.77 0.29 -15.20
C THR A 566 32.62 1.18 -14.72
N ASP A 567 31.60 0.60 -14.08
CA ASP A 567 30.45 1.32 -13.53
C ASP A 567 30.50 1.48 -12.01
N ALA A 568 31.26 0.62 -11.32
CA ALA A 568 31.49 0.64 -9.87
C ALA A 568 32.87 0.06 -9.51
N LEU A 569 33.37 0.36 -8.32
CA LEU A 569 34.66 -0.12 -7.84
C LEU A 569 34.55 -0.82 -6.47
N VAL A 570 35.17 -1.99 -6.36
CA VAL A 570 35.42 -2.67 -5.08
C VAL A 570 36.89 -2.48 -4.72
N VAL A 571 37.15 -1.90 -3.55
CA VAL A 571 38.51 -1.65 -3.05
C VAL A 571 38.83 -2.57 -1.88
N VAL A 572 39.88 -3.36 -2.00
CA VAL A 572 40.30 -4.30 -0.96
C VAL A 572 41.64 -3.87 -0.39
N PHE A 573 41.69 -3.61 0.91
CA PHE A 573 42.95 -3.28 1.59
C PHE A 573 43.11 -4.08 2.87
N VAL A 574 44.12 -4.94 2.89
CA VAL A 574 44.53 -5.69 4.07
C VAL A 574 45.94 -5.26 4.48
N PRO A 575 46.13 -4.71 5.68
CA PRO A 575 47.41 -4.17 6.08
C PRO A 575 48.45 -5.29 6.22
N PRO A 576 49.60 -5.21 5.53
CA PRO A 576 50.76 -6.01 5.90
C PRO A 576 51.24 -5.51 7.27
N ILE A 577 51.72 -6.42 8.11
CA ILE A 577 52.12 -6.21 9.51
C ILE A 577 52.64 -4.77 9.79
N ALA A 578 52.00 -4.08 10.74
CA ALA A 578 52.40 -2.79 11.31
C ALA A 578 52.42 -1.56 10.36
N VAL A 579 51.68 -1.57 9.24
CA VAL A 579 51.49 -0.36 8.42
C VAL A 579 50.25 0.45 8.87
N PRO A 580 50.36 1.75 9.17
CA PRO A 580 49.21 2.60 9.49
C PRO A 580 48.28 2.77 8.28
N GLY A 581 47.11 2.13 8.30
CA GLY A 581 46.15 2.17 7.18
C GLY A 581 45.56 3.56 6.89
N ALA A 582 45.70 4.53 7.79
CA ALA A 582 45.21 5.89 7.60
C ALA A 582 45.78 6.59 6.35
N ALA A 583 47.04 6.33 5.98
CA ALA A 583 47.64 6.91 4.78
C ALA A 583 46.96 6.41 3.50
N TYR A 584 46.69 5.10 3.42
CA TYR A 584 45.98 4.48 2.29
C TYR A 584 44.51 4.91 2.23
N ALA A 585 43.86 5.13 3.37
CA ALA A 585 42.50 5.65 3.40
C ALA A 585 42.43 7.09 2.84
N ARG A 586 43.39 7.95 3.20
CA ARG A 586 43.49 9.31 2.62
C ARG A 586 43.76 9.24 1.12
N ALA A 587 44.68 8.38 0.70
CA ALA A 587 45.00 8.18 -0.71
C ALA A 587 43.77 7.71 -1.53
N LEU A 588 42.99 6.75 -1.00
CA LEU A 588 41.72 6.32 -1.58
C LEU A 588 40.72 7.48 -1.70
N LYS A 589 40.58 8.27 -0.62
CA LYS A 589 39.68 9.42 -0.59
C LYS A 589 40.06 10.49 -1.62
N GLU A 590 41.36 10.73 -1.82
CA GLU A 590 41.87 11.70 -2.80
C GLU A 590 41.68 11.20 -4.25
N ALA A 591 41.84 9.90 -4.49
CA ALA A 591 41.63 9.28 -5.80
C ALA A 591 40.15 9.11 -6.19
N ALA A 592 39.24 9.10 -5.21
CA ALA A 592 37.82 8.86 -5.45
C ALA A 592 37.14 10.02 -6.20
N HIS A 593 36.52 9.73 -7.34
CA HIS A 593 35.62 10.64 -8.04
C HIS A 593 34.14 10.35 -7.71
N ARG A 594 33.31 11.39 -7.61
CA ARG A 594 31.90 11.28 -7.15
C ARG A 594 30.91 10.73 -8.20
N THR A 595 31.39 10.10 -9.28
CA THR A 595 30.56 9.67 -10.42
C THR A 595 30.24 8.19 -10.43
N LYS A 596 31.06 7.35 -9.78
CA LYS A 596 30.89 5.88 -9.70
C LYS A 596 30.93 5.46 -8.23
N PRO A 597 30.07 4.53 -7.78
CA PRO A 597 30.09 4.07 -6.39
C PRO A 597 31.37 3.27 -6.09
N ILE A 598 31.90 3.52 -4.90
CA ILE A 598 33.04 2.79 -4.34
C ILE A 598 32.59 2.09 -3.06
N VAL A 599 32.83 0.78 -2.97
CA VAL A 599 32.73 0.00 -1.73
C VAL A 599 34.11 -0.49 -1.34
N SER A 600 34.39 -0.57 -0.04
CA SER A 600 35.72 -0.99 0.42
C SER A 600 35.67 -2.07 1.51
N THR A 601 36.75 -2.84 1.62
CA THR A 601 37.03 -3.69 2.78
C THR A 601 38.34 -3.19 3.38
N PHE A 602 38.26 -2.34 4.39
CA PHE A 602 39.40 -1.61 4.93
C PHE A 602 39.58 -1.94 6.42
N LEU A 603 40.73 -2.54 6.78
CA LEU A 603 41.16 -2.77 8.18
C LEU A 603 40.17 -3.58 9.06
N ALA A 604 39.23 -4.32 8.49
CA ALA A 604 38.14 -4.97 9.22
C ALA A 604 37.29 -4.00 10.09
N VAL A 605 37.33 -2.70 9.78
CA VAL A 605 36.47 -1.70 10.42
C VAL A 605 35.14 -1.66 9.68
N GLU A 606 34.06 -1.91 10.41
CA GLU A 606 32.69 -1.78 9.90
C GLU A 606 32.19 -0.34 9.97
N GLY A 607 31.55 0.13 8.90
CA GLY A 607 30.96 1.46 8.83
C GLY A 607 31.78 2.41 7.97
N ILE A 608 31.84 3.69 8.38
CA ILE A 608 32.64 4.71 7.66
C ILE A 608 33.83 5.10 8.52
N PRO A 609 35.05 4.63 8.18
CA PRO A 609 36.28 5.08 8.84
C PRO A 609 36.40 6.60 8.81
N ASP A 610 36.93 7.22 9.87
CA ASP A 610 37.02 8.68 9.99
C ASP A 610 37.83 9.29 8.83
N GLU A 611 38.84 8.59 8.35
CA GLU A 611 39.68 8.99 7.22
C GLU A 611 38.91 8.99 5.89
N LEU A 612 37.89 8.13 5.75
CA LEU A 612 37.06 7.99 4.55
C LEU A 612 35.78 8.84 4.59
N LYS A 613 35.53 9.55 5.71
CA LYS A 613 34.41 10.51 5.80
C LYS A 613 34.65 11.71 4.89
N MET A 614 33.64 12.05 4.11
CA MET A 614 33.59 13.26 3.27
C MET A 614 32.36 14.10 3.61
N PRO A 615 32.40 15.42 3.37
CA PRO A 615 31.21 16.25 3.45
C PRO A 615 30.22 15.89 2.31
N GLY A 616 28.97 15.63 2.71
CA GLY A 616 27.88 15.26 1.81
C GLY A 616 27.95 13.82 1.28
N LYS A 617 27.40 13.59 0.07
CA LYS A 617 27.60 12.32 -0.65
C LYS A 617 29.03 12.26 -1.18
N GLY A 618 29.74 11.20 -0.80
CA GLY A 618 31.13 10.95 -1.14
C GLY A 618 31.79 9.96 -0.19
N SER A 619 31.39 9.91 1.09
CA SER A 619 32.01 9.02 2.08
C SER A 619 32.04 7.57 1.63
N ILE A 620 33.19 6.91 1.76
CA ILE A 620 33.38 5.55 1.24
C ILE A 620 33.08 4.55 2.36
N PRO A 621 32.06 3.70 2.21
CA PRO A 621 31.75 2.68 3.22
C PRO A 621 32.80 1.56 3.21
N SER A 622 33.15 1.09 4.41
CA SER A 622 33.99 -0.07 4.65
C SER A 622 33.18 -1.20 5.28
N TYR A 623 33.36 -2.41 4.75
CA TYR A 623 32.68 -3.62 5.20
C TYR A 623 33.67 -4.59 5.84
N ALA A 624 33.16 -5.49 6.68
CA ALA A 624 33.97 -6.52 7.32
C ALA A 624 34.59 -7.52 6.32
N SER A 625 33.98 -7.68 5.14
CA SER A 625 34.43 -8.62 4.12
C SER A 625 34.07 -8.14 2.70
N PRO A 626 34.84 -8.54 1.67
CA PRO A 626 34.53 -8.20 0.28
C PRO A 626 33.15 -8.73 -0.17
N GLU A 627 32.72 -9.88 0.33
CA GLU A 627 31.43 -10.47 -0.02
C GLU A 627 30.27 -9.58 0.45
N ARG A 628 30.35 -9.05 1.68
CA ARG A 628 29.35 -8.09 2.20
C ARG A 628 29.30 -6.82 1.37
N ALA A 629 30.47 -6.28 1.01
CA ALA A 629 30.59 -5.11 0.14
C ALA A 629 29.92 -5.35 -1.23
N VAL A 630 30.21 -6.51 -1.84
CA VAL A 630 29.65 -6.90 -3.13
C VAL A 630 28.13 -7.15 -3.04
N LEU A 631 27.63 -7.77 -1.97
CA LEU A 631 26.19 -7.99 -1.80
C LEU A 631 25.41 -6.68 -1.68
N ALA A 632 25.94 -5.69 -0.96
CA ALA A 632 25.34 -4.34 -0.89
C ALA A 632 25.35 -3.65 -2.26
N LEU A 633 26.47 -3.76 -2.99
CA LEU A 633 26.59 -3.23 -4.35
C LEU A 633 25.61 -3.89 -5.32
N ALA A 634 25.49 -5.22 -5.31
CA ALA A 634 24.60 -5.97 -6.19
C ALA A 634 23.14 -5.56 -6.02
N ARG A 635 22.66 -5.41 -4.77
CA ARG A 635 21.32 -4.90 -4.48
C ARG A 635 21.12 -3.48 -5.02
N THR A 636 22.12 -2.63 -4.86
CA THR A 636 22.10 -1.24 -5.36
C THR A 636 22.10 -1.18 -6.89
N VAL A 637 22.81 -2.08 -7.57
CA VAL A 637 22.77 -2.23 -9.04
C VAL A 637 21.38 -2.66 -9.51
N ARG A 638 20.76 -3.66 -8.85
CA ARG A 638 19.38 -4.10 -9.18
C ARG A 638 18.39 -2.94 -9.04
N TYR A 639 18.46 -2.21 -7.94
CA TYR A 639 17.64 -1.02 -7.72
C TYR A 639 17.89 0.08 -8.76
N ALA A 640 19.15 0.38 -9.08
CA ALA A 640 19.48 1.40 -10.08
C ALA A 640 18.91 1.06 -11.47
N ARG A 641 18.96 -0.23 -11.85
CA ARG A 641 18.34 -0.73 -13.09
C ARG A 641 16.83 -0.59 -13.06
N TRP A 642 16.17 -1.03 -11.97
CA TRP A 642 14.72 -0.87 -11.81
C TRP A 642 14.30 0.60 -11.88
N ARG A 643 15.04 1.48 -11.20
CA ARG A 643 14.77 2.93 -11.17
C ARG A 643 14.86 3.56 -12.56
N ALA A 644 15.81 3.11 -13.38
CA ALA A 644 16.03 3.57 -14.75
C ALA A 644 15.08 2.94 -15.78
N ALA A 645 14.43 1.82 -15.44
CA ALA A 645 13.51 1.14 -16.35
C ALA A 645 12.25 1.99 -16.62
N PRO A 646 11.70 1.98 -17.86
CA PRO A 646 10.43 2.62 -18.19
C PRO A 646 9.29 2.16 -17.27
N GLN A 647 8.35 3.05 -16.96
CA GLN A 647 7.30 2.75 -15.97
C GLN A 647 6.10 1.96 -16.51
N GLY A 648 6.03 1.78 -17.83
CA GLY A 648 4.82 1.27 -18.51
C GLY A 648 3.63 2.22 -18.37
N ASN A 649 2.55 1.94 -19.08
CA ASN A 649 1.28 2.65 -18.94
C ASN A 649 0.23 1.73 -18.29
N PHE A 650 -0.52 2.27 -17.34
CA PHE A 650 -1.73 1.61 -16.84
C PHE A 650 -2.78 1.67 -17.95
N THR A 651 -2.95 0.55 -18.67
CA THR A 651 -3.91 0.44 -19.76
C THR A 651 -5.04 -0.47 -19.30
N ARG A 652 -6.26 0.06 -19.26
CA ARG A 652 -7.45 -0.74 -18.99
C ARG A 652 -7.97 -1.32 -20.32
N PRO A 653 -8.13 -2.64 -20.46
CA PRO A 653 -8.73 -3.23 -21.65
C PRO A 653 -10.16 -2.72 -21.90
N GLY A 654 -10.55 -2.59 -23.17
CA GLY A 654 -11.92 -2.25 -23.55
C GLY A 654 -12.88 -3.45 -23.48
N GLY A 655 -14.18 -3.16 -23.48
CA GLY A 655 -15.25 -4.19 -23.47
C GLY A 655 -15.45 -4.86 -22.11
N ILE A 656 -15.20 -4.13 -21.02
CA ILE A 656 -15.42 -4.61 -19.65
C ILE A 656 -16.79 -4.14 -19.14
N ASP A 657 -17.59 -5.06 -18.59
CA ASP A 657 -18.89 -4.82 -17.96
C ASP A 657 -18.80 -5.13 -16.46
N VAL A 658 -18.40 -4.11 -15.68
CA VAL A 658 -18.17 -4.26 -14.23
C VAL A 658 -19.47 -4.49 -13.46
N ASP A 659 -20.57 -3.88 -13.89
CA ASP A 659 -21.84 -3.94 -13.18
C ASP A 659 -22.46 -5.34 -13.30
N ARG A 660 -22.46 -5.93 -14.50
CA ARG A 660 -22.84 -7.33 -14.69
C ARG A 660 -21.93 -8.25 -13.89
N ALA A 661 -20.62 -8.02 -13.90
CA ALA A 661 -19.68 -8.86 -13.17
C ALA A 661 -19.91 -8.83 -11.64
N ARG A 662 -20.18 -7.65 -11.06
CA ARG A 662 -20.53 -7.50 -9.65
C ARG A 662 -21.79 -8.25 -9.26
N SER A 663 -22.81 -8.24 -10.11
CA SER A 663 -24.05 -9.00 -9.86
C SER A 663 -23.83 -10.51 -9.76
N ILE A 664 -22.77 -11.05 -10.38
CA ILE A 664 -22.43 -12.48 -10.34
C ILE A 664 -21.73 -12.86 -9.03
N VAL A 665 -20.94 -11.95 -8.44
CA VAL A 665 -20.11 -12.20 -7.25
C VAL A 665 -20.69 -11.61 -5.96
N ASP A 666 -21.94 -11.11 -5.99
CA ASP A 666 -22.55 -10.35 -4.90
C ASP A 666 -22.62 -11.13 -3.57
N ASN A 667 -22.13 -10.48 -2.50
CA ASN A 667 -22.20 -10.88 -1.09
C ASN A 667 -22.02 -12.38 -0.79
N PRO A 668 -20.82 -12.96 -1.05
CA PRO A 668 -20.64 -14.41 -0.91
C PRO A 668 -20.75 -14.93 0.53
N GLY A 669 -20.66 -14.08 1.56
CA GLY A 669 -20.79 -14.43 2.99
C GLY A 669 -19.70 -15.35 3.57
N SER A 670 -19.21 -16.28 2.75
CA SER A 670 -18.16 -17.27 2.99
C SER A 670 -17.51 -17.63 1.64
N GLU A 671 -16.42 -18.39 1.64
CA GLU A 671 -15.82 -18.84 0.39
C GLU A 671 -16.71 -19.84 -0.35
N LEU A 672 -16.97 -19.57 -1.64
CA LEU A 672 -17.78 -20.39 -2.53
C LEU A 672 -17.07 -20.55 -3.88
N ARG A 673 -17.07 -21.76 -4.43
CA ARG A 673 -16.64 -22.00 -5.80
C ARG A 673 -17.80 -21.77 -6.77
N LEU A 674 -17.54 -20.98 -7.82
CA LEU A 674 -18.52 -20.79 -8.90
C LEU A 674 -18.68 -22.06 -9.74
N ASP A 675 -19.91 -22.32 -10.17
CA ASP A 675 -20.18 -23.31 -11.22
C ASP A 675 -19.62 -22.85 -12.57
N ASP A 676 -19.47 -23.80 -13.51
CA ASP A 676 -18.81 -23.53 -14.78
C ASP A 676 -19.54 -22.47 -15.63
N ARG A 677 -20.88 -22.37 -15.54
CA ARG A 677 -21.65 -21.39 -16.30
C ARG A 677 -21.42 -19.99 -15.76
N LYS A 678 -21.55 -19.80 -14.44
CA LYS A 678 -21.26 -18.51 -13.78
C LYS A 678 -19.81 -18.09 -13.95
N ALA A 679 -18.87 -19.04 -13.97
CA ALA A 679 -17.47 -18.75 -14.22
C ALA A 679 -17.23 -18.23 -15.65
N VAL A 680 -17.89 -18.83 -16.65
CA VAL A 680 -17.85 -18.33 -18.05
C VAL A 680 -18.51 -16.96 -18.14
N ASP A 681 -19.72 -16.78 -17.59
CA ASP A 681 -20.44 -15.50 -17.60
C ASP A 681 -19.60 -14.37 -16.99
N LEU A 682 -18.89 -14.65 -15.90
CA LEU A 682 -18.00 -13.70 -15.24
C LEU A 682 -16.78 -13.35 -16.11
N LEU A 683 -16.16 -14.34 -16.74
CA LEU A 683 -14.99 -14.12 -17.61
C LEU A 683 -15.36 -13.35 -18.88
N GLU A 684 -16.54 -13.60 -19.46
CA GLU A 684 -17.08 -12.86 -20.60
C GLU A 684 -17.25 -11.37 -20.28
N CYS A 685 -17.62 -11.01 -19.05
CA CYS A 685 -17.71 -9.60 -18.62
C CYS A 685 -16.37 -8.86 -18.71
N TYR A 686 -15.24 -9.58 -18.76
CA TYR A 686 -13.90 -9.02 -18.94
C TYR A 686 -13.32 -9.32 -20.33
N GLY A 687 -14.12 -9.83 -21.25
CA GLY A 687 -13.69 -10.25 -22.60
C GLY A 687 -12.70 -11.42 -22.59
N ILE A 688 -12.81 -12.31 -21.60
CA ILE A 688 -12.01 -13.54 -21.52
C ILE A 688 -12.87 -14.71 -22.01
N ASP A 689 -12.65 -15.13 -23.25
CA ASP A 689 -13.42 -16.23 -23.84
C ASP A 689 -12.88 -17.60 -23.43
N VAL A 690 -13.76 -18.41 -22.84
CA VAL A 690 -13.49 -19.83 -22.62
C VAL A 690 -13.90 -20.62 -23.87
N VAL A 691 -13.04 -21.52 -24.32
CA VAL A 691 -13.29 -22.34 -25.52
C VAL A 691 -14.64 -23.05 -25.39
N PRO A 692 -15.56 -22.90 -26.38
CA PRO A 692 -16.93 -23.38 -26.27
C PRO A 692 -17.02 -24.87 -25.92
N PHE A 693 -17.85 -25.18 -24.93
CA PHE A 693 -18.13 -26.55 -24.48
C PHE A 693 -19.63 -26.76 -24.19
N ARG A 694 -20.00 -28.04 -24.12
CA ARG A 694 -21.30 -28.54 -23.69
C ARG A 694 -21.10 -29.71 -22.72
N ILE A 695 -22.02 -29.86 -21.79
CA ILE A 695 -22.11 -31.06 -20.96
C ILE A 695 -23.17 -31.94 -21.59
N ALA A 696 -22.79 -33.16 -21.95
CA ALA A 696 -23.68 -34.17 -22.49
C ALA A 696 -23.95 -35.24 -21.43
N HIS A 697 -25.22 -35.61 -21.29
CA HIS A 697 -25.70 -36.62 -20.34
C HIS A 697 -26.02 -37.96 -21.03
N SER A 698 -25.88 -38.02 -22.35
CA SER A 698 -26.08 -39.20 -23.17
C SER A 698 -25.11 -39.23 -24.35
N GLU A 699 -24.97 -40.40 -24.98
CA GLU A 699 -24.19 -40.53 -26.22
C GLU A 699 -24.72 -39.63 -27.33
N ASP A 700 -26.05 -39.59 -27.50
CA ASP A 700 -26.69 -38.82 -28.55
C ASP A 700 -26.48 -37.31 -28.33
N GLU A 701 -26.60 -36.83 -27.09
CA GLU A 701 -26.26 -35.44 -26.73
C GLU A 701 -24.79 -35.12 -26.96
N ALA A 702 -23.88 -36.07 -26.71
CA ALA A 702 -22.44 -35.85 -26.91
C ALA A 702 -22.11 -35.70 -28.41
N VAL A 703 -22.79 -36.46 -29.24
CA VAL A 703 -22.70 -36.37 -30.70
C VAL A 703 -23.30 -35.08 -31.23
N GLU A 704 -24.50 -34.71 -30.78
CA GLU A 704 -25.15 -33.44 -31.15
C GLU A 704 -24.27 -32.25 -30.77
N ALA A 705 -23.75 -32.24 -29.54
CA ALA A 705 -22.81 -31.21 -29.09
C ALA A 705 -21.53 -31.15 -29.95
N ALA A 706 -20.99 -32.30 -30.37
CA ALA A 706 -19.81 -32.32 -31.24
C ALA A 706 -20.09 -31.77 -32.64
N ASP A 707 -21.25 -32.11 -33.20
CA ASP A 707 -21.71 -31.63 -34.50
C ASP A 707 -21.96 -30.10 -34.46
N GLU A 708 -22.52 -29.56 -33.36
CA GLU A 708 -22.69 -28.12 -33.15
C GLU A 708 -21.38 -27.35 -32.94
N LEU A 709 -20.48 -27.87 -32.10
CA LEU A 709 -19.22 -27.21 -31.74
C LEU A 709 -18.18 -27.23 -32.88
N GLY A 710 -18.30 -28.21 -33.79
CA GLY A 710 -17.42 -28.42 -34.92
C GLY A 710 -16.16 -29.22 -34.56
N TYR A 711 -15.83 -30.20 -35.41
CA TYR A 711 -14.67 -31.07 -35.26
C TYR A 711 -13.32 -30.36 -35.58
N PRO A 712 -12.21 -30.78 -34.96
CA PRO A 712 -12.11 -31.81 -33.93
C PRO A 712 -12.55 -31.32 -32.54
N VAL A 713 -13.09 -32.23 -31.74
CA VAL A 713 -13.49 -31.97 -30.34
C VAL A 713 -12.63 -32.76 -29.35
N ALA A 714 -12.59 -32.28 -28.12
CA ALA A 714 -12.05 -32.98 -26.97
C ALA A 714 -13.21 -33.40 -26.06
N MET A 715 -13.17 -34.64 -25.57
CA MET A 715 -14.12 -35.15 -24.58
C MET A 715 -13.44 -35.35 -23.23
N LYS A 716 -14.06 -34.85 -22.15
CA LYS A 716 -13.47 -34.85 -20.80
C LYS A 716 -14.47 -35.37 -19.78
N ALA A 717 -14.00 -36.17 -18.83
CA ALA A 717 -14.82 -36.57 -17.68
C ALA A 717 -15.27 -35.35 -16.86
N THR A 718 -16.46 -35.43 -16.26
CA THR A 718 -16.98 -34.45 -15.29
C THR A 718 -16.32 -34.51 -13.92
N SER A 719 -15.83 -35.69 -13.54
CA SER A 719 -15.17 -35.90 -12.25
C SER A 719 -13.89 -35.08 -12.14
N GLU A 720 -13.80 -34.24 -11.10
CA GLU A 720 -12.61 -33.42 -10.83
C GLU A 720 -11.36 -34.26 -10.62
N ARG A 721 -11.51 -35.44 -10.00
CA ARG A 721 -10.41 -36.38 -9.76
C ARG A 721 -9.79 -36.93 -11.04
N LEU A 722 -10.55 -36.97 -12.13
CA LEU A 722 -10.10 -37.54 -13.40
C LEU A 722 -9.70 -36.46 -14.41
N ARG A 723 -10.39 -35.31 -14.40
CA ARG A 723 -10.19 -34.22 -15.37
C ARG A 723 -8.80 -33.58 -15.32
N HIS A 724 -8.17 -33.51 -14.16
CA HIS A 724 -6.89 -32.81 -13.97
C HIS A 724 -5.72 -33.76 -13.67
N ARG A 725 -5.90 -35.06 -13.94
CA ARG A 725 -4.77 -35.98 -13.85
C ARG A 725 -3.78 -35.69 -14.97
N THR A 726 -2.50 -35.70 -14.62
CA THR A 726 -1.39 -35.48 -15.53
C THR A 726 -1.22 -36.58 -16.59
N ASP A 727 -1.78 -37.77 -16.35
CA ASP A 727 -1.77 -38.89 -17.30
C ASP A 727 -2.91 -38.83 -18.33
N LEU A 728 -3.73 -37.76 -18.31
CA LEU A 728 -4.84 -37.51 -19.23
C LEU A 728 -5.86 -38.66 -19.32
N VAL A 729 -5.91 -39.56 -18.33
CA VAL A 729 -6.78 -40.74 -18.36
C VAL A 729 -8.27 -40.35 -18.47
N GLY A 730 -8.66 -39.19 -17.93
CA GLY A 730 -10.01 -38.64 -18.05
C GLY A 730 -10.29 -37.77 -19.28
N VAL A 731 -9.40 -37.74 -20.27
CA VAL A 731 -9.50 -36.86 -21.45
C VAL A 731 -9.25 -37.65 -22.74
N ARG A 732 -10.05 -37.39 -23.78
CA ARG A 732 -9.86 -37.88 -25.15
C ARG A 732 -9.76 -36.66 -26.06
N LEU A 733 -8.65 -36.54 -26.79
CA LEU A 733 -8.34 -35.39 -27.65
C LEU A 733 -8.45 -35.78 -29.12
N ASP A 734 -8.52 -34.76 -29.99
CA ASP A 734 -8.46 -34.91 -31.45
C ASP A 734 -9.54 -35.84 -32.03
N ILE A 735 -10.74 -35.80 -31.45
CA ILE A 735 -11.87 -36.59 -31.94
C ILE A 735 -12.43 -35.87 -33.17
N ALA A 736 -12.24 -36.45 -34.35
CA ALA A 736 -12.53 -35.81 -35.63
C ALA A 736 -13.82 -36.32 -36.31
N GLN A 737 -14.49 -37.33 -35.76
CA GLN A 737 -15.64 -37.98 -36.38
C GLN A 737 -16.63 -38.53 -35.35
N ARG A 738 -17.90 -38.59 -35.74
CA ARG A 738 -19.05 -39.03 -34.92
C ARG A 738 -18.81 -40.36 -34.20
N GLU A 739 -18.24 -41.35 -34.88
CA GLU A 739 -18.11 -42.70 -34.32
C GLU A 739 -17.06 -42.74 -33.21
N SER A 740 -16.05 -41.88 -33.31
CA SER A 740 -15.04 -41.69 -32.27
C SER A 740 -15.60 -40.94 -31.06
N VAL A 741 -16.62 -40.08 -31.22
CA VAL A 741 -17.35 -39.44 -30.11
C VAL A 741 -18.09 -40.50 -29.29
N LYS A 742 -18.82 -41.42 -29.96
CA LYS A 742 -19.56 -42.50 -29.30
C LYS A 742 -18.64 -43.41 -28.47
N ALA A 743 -17.53 -43.83 -29.08
CA ALA A 743 -16.53 -44.65 -28.39
C ALA A 743 -15.93 -43.92 -27.17
N ALA A 744 -15.58 -42.63 -27.33
CA ALA A 744 -15.03 -41.83 -26.25
C ALA A 744 -16.04 -41.58 -25.12
N TYR A 745 -17.33 -41.40 -25.45
CA TYR A 745 -18.41 -41.27 -24.47
C TYR A 745 -18.50 -42.50 -23.57
N HIS A 746 -18.61 -43.70 -24.15
CA HIS A 746 -18.70 -44.94 -23.39
C HIS A 746 -17.49 -45.18 -22.49
N ASP A 747 -16.29 -44.92 -23.01
CA ASP A 747 -15.05 -45.07 -22.27
C ASP A 747 -14.98 -44.11 -21.06
N LEU A 748 -15.29 -42.83 -21.27
CA LEU A 748 -15.29 -41.82 -20.20
C LEU A 748 -16.42 -42.03 -19.18
N ALA A 749 -17.60 -42.46 -19.63
CA ALA A 749 -18.72 -42.75 -18.76
C ALA A 749 -18.43 -43.97 -17.86
N ALA A 750 -17.86 -45.03 -18.44
CA ALA A 750 -17.43 -46.21 -17.69
C ALA A 750 -16.30 -45.88 -16.70
N LEU A 751 -15.32 -45.09 -17.12
CA LEU A 751 -14.19 -44.68 -16.29
C LEU A 751 -14.61 -43.79 -15.12
N SER A 752 -15.54 -42.86 -15.35
CA SER A 752 -15.99 -41.89 -14.34
C SER A 752 -17.10 -42.42 -13.43
N GLY A 753 -17.80 -43.48 -13.85
CA GLY A 753 -18.99 -44.00 -13.17
C GLY A 753 -20.19 -43.06 -13.24
N LYS A 754 -20.15 -42.05 -14.12
CA LYS A 754 -21.21 -41.07 -14.35
C LYS A 754 -21.45 -40.93 -15.85
N PRO A 755 -22.71 -40.70 -16.29
CA PRO A 755 -23.00 -40.49 -17.71
C PRO A 755 -22.48 -39.15 -18.24
N ASP A 756 -22.29 -38.16 -17.35
CA ASP A 756 -21.95 -36.81 -17.75
C ASP A 756 -20.52 -36.72 -18.35
N VAL A 757 -20.40 -36.16 -19.56
CA VAL A 757 -19.14 -35.91 -20.27
C VAL A 757 -19.14 -34.50 -20.85
N TYR A 758 -17.99 -33.82 -20.82
CA TYR A 758 -17.81 -32.52 -21.49
C TYR A 758 -17.39 -32.77 -22.92
N VAL A 759 -18.07 -32.14 -23.86
CA VAL A 759 -17.68 -32.03 -25.26
C VAL A 759 -17.23 -30.60 -25.48
N GLN A 760 -15.98 -30.41 -25.91
CA GLN A 760 -15.39 -29.09 -26.07
C GLN A 760 -14.66 -28.98 -27.40
N ARG A 761 -14.79 -27.85 -28.09
CA ARG A 761 -14.03 -27.58 -29.31
C ARG A 761 -12.53 -27.62 -29.04
N MET A 762 -11.73 -28.18 -29.95
CA MET A 762 -10.26 -28.10 -29.83
C MET A 762 -9.78 -26.69 -30.20
N ALA A 763 -8.96 -26.09 -29.35
CA ALA A 763 -8.22 -24.88 -29.69
C ALA A 763 -7.02 -25.20 -30.59
N PRO A 764 -6.46 -24.21 -31.31
CA PRO A 764 -5.21 -24.38 -32.05
C PRO A 764 -4.10 -24.94 -31.17
N LYS A 765 -3.25 -25.80 -31.76
CA LYS A 765 -2.10 -26.37 -31.06
C LYS A 765 -1.14 -25.26 -30.65
N GLY A 766 -0.66 -25.33 -29.42
CA GLY A 766 0.18 -24.29 -28.84
C GLY A 766 0.83 -24.74 -27.53
N VAL A 767 1.65 -23.86 -26.96
CA VAL A 767 2.29 -24.09 -25.67
C VAL A 767 1.26 -23.99 -24.55
N SER A 768 1.17 -25.03 -23.73
CA SER A 768 0.25 -25.07 -22.60
C SER A 768 0.75 -24.18 -21.48
N CYS A 769 -0.04 -23.19 -21.10
CA CYS A 769 0.25 -22.21 -20.06
C CYS A 769 -0.82 -22.24 -18.96
N VAL A 770 -0.54 -21.56 -17.86
CA VAL A 770 -1.45 -21.34 -16.75
C VAL A 770 -1.36 -19.88 -16.32
N LEU A 771 -2.52 -19.27 -16.09
CA LEU A 771 -2.64 -17.90 -15.60
C LEU A 771 -3.65 -17.88 -14.45
N GLY A 772 -3.41 -17.09 -13.41
CA GLY A 772 -4.33 -17.05 -12.30
C GLY A 772 -4.21 -15.85 -11.37
N LEU A 773 -5.14 -15.81 -10.44
CA LEU A 773 -5.20 -14.91 -9.30
C LEU A 773 -5.08 -15.72 -8.02
N GLN A 774 -4.38 -15.16 -7.05
CA GLN A 774 -4.39 -15.64 -5.67
C GLN A 774 -4.08 -14.49 -4.72
N ASP A 775 -4.59 -14.56 -3.50
CA ASP A 775 -4.23 -13.56 -2.48
C ASP A 775 -2.92 -13.89 -1.78
N ASP A 776 -2.17 -12.83 -1.49
CA ASP A 776 -1.00 -12.84 -0.63
C ASP A 776 -1.21 -11.89 0.57
N PRO A 777 -0.87 -12.30 1.80
CA PRO A 777 -1.02 -11.47 3.00
C PRO A 777 -0.22 -10.15 2.98
N SER A 778 0.88 -10.09 2.21
CA SER A 778 1.81 -8.96 2.18
C SER A 778 1.58 -8.02 1.00
N PHE A 779 1.01 -8.51 -0.11
CA PHE A 779 0.82 -7.76 -1.35
C PHE A 779 -0.65 -7.64 -1.80
N GLY A 780 -1.57 -8.33 -1.14
CA GLY A 780 -2.96 -8.45 -1.59
C GLY A 780 -3.06 -9.42 -2.78
N THR A 781 -4.00 -9.16 -3.68
CA THR A 781 -4.24 -10.03 -4.84
C THR A 781 -3.08 -9.97 -5.83
N LEU A 782 -2.54 -11.15 -6.17
CA LEU A 782 -1.46 -11.34 -7.11
C LEU A 782 -1.97 -11.98 -8.40
N VAL A 783 -1.54 -11.44 -9.54
CA VAL A 783 -1.65 -12.10 -10.84
C VAL A 783 -0.39 -12.95 -11.03
N TRP A 784 -0.55 -14.18 -11.50
CA TRP A 784 0.58 -15.07 -11.73
C TRP A 784 0.46 -15.85 -13.02
N PHE A 785 1.61 -16.12 -13.63
CA PHE A 785 1.75 -16.80 -14.91
C PHE A 785 2.82 -17.88 -14.82
N GLY A 786 2.61 -18.98 -15.55
CA GLY A 786 3.59 -20.05 -15.72
C GLY A 786 3.25 -20.93 -16.90
N LEU A 787 4.17 -21.83 -17.25
CA LEU A 787 3.88 -22.89 -18.22
C LEU A 787 3.26 -24.09 -17.50
N SER A 788 2.30 -24.73 -18.15
CA SER A 788 1.60 -25.90 -17.61
C SER A 788 2.42 -27.17 -17.86
N GLY A 789 2.47 -28.07 -16.88
CA GLY A 789 3.08 -29.38 -17.02
C GLY A 789 3.82 -29.84 -15.77
N LEU A 790 3.98 -31.16 -15.63
CA LEU A 790 4.55 -31.80 -14.44
C LEU A 790 5.89 -31.19 -13.99
N VAL A 791 6.79 -30.91 -14.95
CA VAL A 791 8.11 -30.36 -14.64
C VAL A 791 8.02 -28.91 -14.15
N SER A 792 7.22 -28.08 -14.83
CA SER A 792 7.00 -26.68 -14.43
C SER A 792 6.34 -26.59 -13.06
N ASP A 793 5.38 -27.45 -12.77
CA ASP A 793 4.72 -27.53 -11.46
C ASP A 793 5.67 -28.02 -10.37
N LEU A 794 6.48 -29.05 -10.64
CA LEU A 794 7.45 -29.57 -9.66
C LEU A 794 8.56 -28.56 -9.33
N LEU A 795 9.03 -27.81 -10.33
CA LEU A 795 10.07 -26.79 -10.15
C LEU A 795 9.52 -25.45 -9.66
N GLY A 796 8.20 -25.29 -9.63
CA GLY A 796 7.56 -24.02 -9.27
C GLY A 796 7.92 -22.89 -10.24
N ASP A 797 8.05 -23.17 -11.54
CA ASP A 797 8.44 -22.19 -12.56
C ASP A 797 7.29 -21.22 -12.90
N ARG A 798 7.02 -20.31 -11.95
CA ARG A 798 5.93 -19.33 -11.99
C ARG A 798 6.46 -17.96 -11.64
N ALA A 799 5.79 -16.94 -12.17
CA ALA A 799 6.07 -15.56 -11.85
C ALA A 799 4.80 -14.89 -11.32
N TYR A 800 4.98 -13.88 -10.47
CA TYR A 800 3.90 -13.16 -9.80
C TYR A 800 4.05 -11.65 -10.04
N ARG A 801 2.93 -10.93 -10.04
CA ARG A 801 2.83 -9.47 -10.00
C ARG A 801 1.68 -9.05 -9.09
N ALA A 802 1.87 -7.97 -8.34
CA ALA A 802 0.80 -7.34 -7.57
C ALA A 802 0.02 -6.33 -8.43
N VAL A 803 -1.30 -6.30 -8.31
CA VAL A 803 -2.15 -5.31 -9.01
C VAL A 803 -2.04 -3.92 -8.37
N PRO A 804 -2.21 -2.81 -9.13
CA PRO A 804 -2.48 -2.74 -10.58
C PRO A 804 -1.26 -3.02 -11.46
N LEU A 805 -1.49 -3.51 -12.69
CA LEU A 805 -0.43 -3.80 -13.67
C LEU A 805 -0.38 -2.78 -14.81
N THR A 806 0.83 -2.49 -15.26
CA THR A 806 1.08 -1.78 -16.52
C THR A 806 1.26 -2.76 -17.68
N ASP A 807 1.22 -2.24 -18.91
CA ASP A 807 1.59 -2.98 -20.13
C ASP A 807 2.97 -3.67 -20.03
N THR A 808 3.93 -2.98 -19.42
CA THR A 808 5.30 -3.46 -19.20
C THR A 808 5.31 -4.55 -18.13
N ASP A 809 4.55 -4.40 -17.04
CA ASP A 809 4.43 -5.43 -16.00
C ASP A 809 3.85 -6.73 -16.58
N ALA A 810 2.87 -6.65 -17.48
CA ALA A 810 2.28 -7.80 -18.16
C ALA A 810 3.29 -8.50 -19.09
N ALA A 811 4.04 -7.74 -19.89
CA ALA A 811 5.09 -8.28 -20.75
C ALA A 811 6.20 -8.99 -19.95
N GLU A 812 6.64 -8.38 -18.85
CA GLU A 812 7.64 -8.98 -17.97
C GLU A 812 7.11 -10.19 -17.20
N LEU A 813 5.82 -10.23 -16.84
CA LEU A 813 5.21 -11.39 -16.19
C LEU A 813 5.22 -12.61 -17.11
N VAL A 814 4.86 -12.44 -18.39
CA VAL A 814 4.87 -13.52 -19.39
C VAL A 814 6.29 -14.01 -19.70
N ALA A 815 7.28 -13.11 -19.69
CA ALA A 815 8.67 -13.44 -19.98
C ALA A 815 9.45 -13.99 -18.76
N ALA A 816 8.92 -13.90 -17.56
CA ALA A 816 9.65 -14.21 -16.32
C ALA A 816 9.88 -15.71 -16.04
N PRO A 817 8.97 -16.65 -16.36
CA PRO A 817 9.24 -18.08 -16.17
C PRO A 817 10.50 -18.52 -16.94
N LYS A 818 11.29 -19.42 -16.35
CA LYS A 818 12.52 -19.94 -16.98
C LYS A 818 12.21 -20.71 -18.27
N ALA A 819 11.03 -21.32 -18.35
CA ALA A 819 10.54 -22.00 -19.54
C ALA A 819 9.86 -21.08 -20.57
N ALA A 820 9.76 -19.77 -20.32
CA ALA A 820 9.21 -18.79 -21.27
C ALA A 820 9.86 -18.80 -22.67
N PRO A 821 11.15 -19.16 -22.87
CA PRO A 821 11.70 -19.31 -24.22
C PRO A 821 10.93 -20.27 -25.14
N LEU A 822 10.15 -21.21 -24.60
CA LEU A 822 9.25 -22.07 -25.37
C LEU A 822 8.17 -21.25 -26.12
N LEU A 823 7.75 -20.10 -25.57
CA LEU A 823 6.77 -19.21 -26.19
C LEU A 823 7.35 -18.44 -27.39
N THR A 824 8.67 -18.32 -27.46
CA THR A 824 9.39 -17.56 -28.49
C THR A 824 10.01 -18.43 -29.60
N GLY A 825 9.59 -19.70 -29.71
CA GLY A 825 10.04 -20.60 -30.78
C GLY A 825 11.32 -21.39 -30.48
N TYR A 826 11.46 -21.90 -29.25
CA TYR A 826 12.59 -22.74 -28.86
C TYR A 826 12.76 -23.94 -29.80
N ARG A 827 13.97 -24.17 -30.31
CA ARG A 827 14.32 -25.24 -31.26
C ARG A 827 13.51 -25.24 -32.58
N GLY A 828 13.01 -24.07 -33.00
CA GLY A 828 12.35 -23.92 -34.30
C GLY A 828 10.84 -24.14 -34.29
N ASP A 829 10.23 -24.26 -33.11
CA ASP A 829 8.78 -24.21 -32.95
C ASP A 829 8.23 -22.83 -33.36
N GLU A 830 6.95 -22.78 -33.75
CA GLU A 830 6.30 -21.52 -34.12
C GLU A 830 6.08 -20.65 -32.87
N PRO A 831 6.51 -19.37 -32.87
CA PRO A 831 6.30 -18.48 -31.73
C PRO A 831 4.81 -18.26 -31.42
N ALA A 832 4.47 -18.22 -30.14
CA ALA A 832 3.13 -17.88 -29.68
C ALA A 832 2.87 -16.36 -29.80
N ASP A 833 1.59 -15.98 -29.89
CA ASP A 833 1.18 -14.58 -29.80
C ASP A 833 1.31 -14.08 -28.34
N LEU A 834 2.46 -13.48 -28.04
CA LEU A 834 2.72 -12.90 -26.73
C LEU A 834 1.81 -11.72 -26.40
N LYS A 835 1.30 -10.99 -27.40
CA LYS A 835 0.40 -9.85 -27.16
C LYS A 835 -0.96 -10.36 -26.68
N ALA A 836 -1.46 -11.46 -27.23
CA ALA A 836 -2.68 -12.09 -26.75
C ALA A 836 -2.56 -12.57 -25.29
N LEU A 837 -1.40 -13.12 -24.90
CA LEU A 837 -1.14 -13.47 -23.50
C LEU A 837 -1.06 -12.25 -22.59
N GLN A 838 -0.42 -11.17 -23.04
CA GLN A 838 -0.33 -9.91 -22.28
C GLN A 838 -1.71 -9.25 -22.11
N ASP A 839 -2.55 -9.25 -23.14
CA ASP A 839 -3.94 -8.77 -23.05
C ASP A 839 -4.75 -9.59 -22.03
N LEU A 840 -4.61 -10.92 -22.05
CA LEU A 840 -5.25 -11.80 -21.07
C LEU A 840 -4.79 -11.50 -19.63
N VAL A 841 -3.50 -11.21 -19.43
CA VAL A 841 -2.95 -10.77 -18.13
C VAL A 841 -3.59 -9.46 -17.68
N LEU A 842 -3.71 -8.47 -18.56
CA LEU A 842 -4.30 -7.16 -18.24
C LEU A 842 -5.80 -7.27 -17.93
N ARG A 843 -6.54 -8.11 -18.66
CA ARG A 843 -7.96 -8.39 -18.37
C ARG A 843 -8.14 -9.05 -17.01
N LEU A 844 -7.27 -10.00 -16.69
CA LEU A 844 -7.30 -10.67 -15.39
C LEU A 844 -6.91 -9.72 -14.24
N ALA A 845 -5.96 -8.81 -14.47
CA ALA A 845 -5.63 -7.74 -13.52
C ALA A 845 -6.81 -6.80 -13.28
N ALA A 846 -7.51 -6.36 -14.34
CA ALA A 846 -8.70 -5.54 -14.22
C ALA A 846 -9.81 -6.24 -13.41
N LEU A 847 -10.03 -7.55 -13.65
CA LEU A 847 -10.97 -8.37 -12.89
C LEU A 847 -10.62 -8.39 -11.39
N ALA A 848 -9.34 -8.57 -11.05
CA ALA A 848 -8.87 -8.57 -9.65
C ALA A 848 -8.99 -7.21 -8.95
N GLU A 849 -8.89 -6.11 -9.71
CA GLU A 849 -9.04 -4.75 -9.18
C GLU A 849 -10.50 -4.41 -8.89
N ASP A 850 -11.38 -4.80 -9.80
CA ASP A 850 -12.82 -4.51 -9.73
C ASP A 850 -13.57 -5.43 -8.75
N LEU A 851 -13.14 -6.69 -8.62
CA LEU A 851 -13.82 -7.75 -7.88
C LEU A 851 -12.89 -8.42 -6.84
N PRO A 852 -12.59 -7.77 -5.71
CA PRO A 852 -11.76 -8.36 -4.65
C PRO A 852 -12.43 -9.55 -3.95
N GLU A 853 -13.72 -9.79 -4.19
CA GLU A 853 -14.42 -11.00 -3.79
C GLU A 853 -13.82 -12.23 -4.47
N VAL A 854 -13.18 -12.09 -5.63
CA VAL A 854 -12.49 -13.18 -6.33
C VAL A 854 -11.17 -13.50 -5.60
N ARG A 855 -11.24 -14.46 -4.67
CA ARG A 855 -10.12 -14.90 -3.81
C ARG A 855 -9.08 -15.69 -4.58
N SER A 856 -9.52 -16.50 -5.54
CA SER A 856 -8.63 -17.19 -6.45
C SER A 856 -9.29 -17.45 -7.79
N LEU A 857 -8.47 -17.43 -8.83
CA LEU A 857 -8.87 -17.73 -10.19
C LEU A 857 -7.75 -18.51 -10.86
N LYS A 858 -8.08 -19.58 -11.57
CA LYS A 858 -7.09 -20.36 -12.34
C LYS A 858 -7.63 -20.65 -13.73
N LEU A 859 -6.94 -20.13 -14.75
CA LEU A 859 -7.12 -20.44 -16.15
C LEU A 859 -6.11 -21.53 -16.53
N GLU A 860 -6.59 -22.75 -16.81
CA GLU A 860 -5.72 -23.89 -17.09
C GLU A 860 -6.42 -24.97 -17.93
N PRO A 861 -5.82 -25.44 -19.03
CA PRO A 861 -4.69 -24.81 -19.72
C PRO A 861 -5.15 -23.56 -20.49
N VAL A 862 -4.24 -22.60 -20.63
CA VAL A 862 -4.29 -21.56 -21.66
C VAL A 862 -3.35 -21.99 -22.79
N LEU A 863 -3.89 -22.28 -23.97
CA LEU A 863 -3.10 -22.70 -25.12
C LEU A 863 -2.61 -21.46 -25.88
N ALA A 864 -1.31 -21.20 -25.80
CA ALA A 864 -0.64 -20.09 -26.47
C ALA A 864 -0.12 -20.54 -27.84
N SER A 865 -0.70 -20.02 -28.91
CA SER A 865 -0.37 -20.36 -30.29
C SER A 865 -0.09 -19.11 -31.12
N ALA A 866 0.40 -19.25 -32.35
CA ALA A 866 0.56 -18.12 -33.27
C ALA A 866 -0.76 -17.42 -33.61
N ALA A 867 -1.90 -18.10 -33.45
CA ALA A 867 -3.23 -17.56 -33.70
C ALA A 867 -3.83 -16.79 -32.50
N GLY A 868 -3.19 -16.84 -31.32
CA GLY A 868 -3.69 -16.22 -30.09
C GLY A 868 -3.56 -17.10 -28.85
N ALA A 869 -4.19 -16.68 -27.76
CA ALA A 869 -4.25 -17.38 -26.48
C ALA A 869 -5.68 -17.90 -26.22
N PHE A 870 -5.83 -19.21 -25.99
CA PHE A 870 -7.14 -19.86 -25.88
C PHE A 870 -7.33 -20.51 -24.51
N VAL A 871 -8.30 -20.03 -23.74
CA VAL A 871 -8.58 -20.53 -22.38
C VAL A 871 -9.46 -21.78 -22.46
N SER A 872 -8.92 -22.94 -22.07
CA SER A 872 -9.68 -24.21 -22.15
C SER A 872 -10.55 -24.50 -20.93
N SER A 873 -10.15 -24.05 -19.74
CA SER A 873 -10.96 -24.17 -18.54
C SER A 873 -10.59 -23.11 -17.51
N ALA A 874 -11.55 -22.78 -16.66
CA ALA A 874 -11.40 -21.83 -15.58
C ALA A 874 -11.94 -22.40 -14.28
N ARG A 875 -11.34 -21.97 -13.16
CA ARG A 875 -11.86 -22.20 -11.81
C ARG A 875 -11.82 -20.90 -11.04
N ILE A 876 -12.93 -20.54 -10.42
CA ILE A 876 -13.06 -19.29 -9.68
C ILE A 876 -13.62 -19.59 -8.29
N VAL A 877 -12.95 -19.08 -7.27
CA VAL A 877 -13.43 -19.08 -5.89
C VAL A 877 -13.67 -17.64 -5.48
N ILE A 878 -14.90 -17.36 -5.07
CA ILE A 878 -15.31 -16.09 -4.50
C ILE A 878 -15.42 -16.20 -2.99
N GLY A 879 -15.34 -15.08 -2.27
CA GLY A 879 -15.41 -15.02 -0.82
C GLY A 879 -15.37 -13.58 -0.33
N PRO A 880 -15.50 -13.34 0.98
CA PRO A 880 -15.38 -11.99 1.52
C PRO A 880 -13.99 -11.43 1.17
N PRO A 881 -13.88 -10.16 0.74
CA PRO A 881 -12.63 -9.62 0.23
C PRO A 881 -11.50 -9.68 1.28
N PRO A 882 -10.27 -10.06 0.89
CA PRO A 882 -9.11 -10.21 1.80
C PRO A 882 -8.71 -8.90 2.47
N SER A 883 -8.93 -7.81 1.75
CA SER A 883 -8.63 -6.44 2.15
C SER A 883 -9.70 -5.55 1.55
N LEU A 884 -10.34 -4.71 2.36
CA LEU A 884 -11.31 -3.71 1.88
C LEU A 884 -10.61 -2.77 0.87
N HIS A 885 -11.25 -2.45 -0.26
CA HIS A 885 -10.66 -1.72 -1.41
C HIS A 885 -9.84 -0.46 -1.06
N ASP A 886 -8.68 -0.23 -1.70
CA ASP A 886 -7.91 1.04 -1.65
C ASP A 886 -8.49 2.14 -2.58
N ALA A 887 -9.53 1.80 -3.36
CA ALA A 887 -10.15 2.68 -4.37
C ALA A 887 -11.38 3.44 -3.86
N GLY A 888 -11.77 3.25 -2.60
CA GLY A 888 -12.90 3.95 -1.97
C GLY A 888 -12.52 5.32 -1.41
N PRO A 889 -13.47 6.04 -0.79
CA PRO A 889 -13.20 7.35 -0.19
C PRO A 889 -12.17 7.24 0.94
N ARG A 890 -11.38 8.30 1.13
CA ARG A 890 -10.27 8.35 2.08
C ARG A 890 -10.73 7.94 3.48
N ARG A 891 -9.98 7.04 4.12
CA ARG A 891 -10.21 6.59 5.50
C ARG A 891 -8.94 6.03 6.15
N LEU A 892 -8.76 6.31 7.44
CA LEU A 892 -7.82 5.64 8.32
C LEU A 892 -8.34 4.23 8.60
N ARG A 893 -7.41 3.28 8.67
CA ARG A 893 -7.71 1.87 8.92
C ARG A 893 -6.86 1.42 10.08
#